data_AF-A0A1G1PS56-F1
#
_entry.id   AF-A0A1G1PS56-F1
#
_cell.length_a   1.000
_cell.length_b   1.000
_cell.length_c   1.000
_cell.angle_alpha   90.00
_cell.angle_beta   90.00
_cell.angle_gamma   90.00
#
_symmetry.space_group_name_H-M   'P 1'
#
loop_
_entity.id
_entity.type
_entity.pdbx_description
1 polymer ?
#
loop_
_entity_poly.entity_id
_entity_poly.type
_entity_poly.pdbx_seq_one_letter_code
_entity_poly.pdbx_strand_id
1 'polypeptide(L)'
;MKPIFKLIILAATILAAATQAQAEDSSTVDYVSLAQFEALSLSQIQAAAAVKTMFRHASVGSNVNDGLNALATSNAAYNRANFSFQSRGNPGWQAKIQDLIDQTRTQLANFSVFSMKFCYVDGAADVNAYIQAMENLESTYPLKKFMWWTMPTTTSGVGQAFNTALRTYAASHNKLLLDIASIESHRADGSACTNAGRECLCAEYTTDGGHLNPAGAQRVAKGFWVMMAKLSGASATNTVPPTARNDTAATAQDQALTIHVLANDFDLDGDTLQIVNLTQPNNGMAAVTSDQRITYSPNAGFTGADIFTYMATDGQDTTPAAQVEVNVNPQIIPPVTDSTNQSMLLSASVITDPPRIALYWPAEADVQQFEISRKLRDETVWTNVAIVAGATTSYIDSNVEIGKAYEYRIQEVTTGNFVRESGYIYAGIDMPLVESRGKVILLVDQTQAAPLAAELTRLGQDLAGDGWIVLRHDVSRTDSVINIKSIIKADYDADPANVKSVFLFGHVPVPYSGSVNPDAHPDHYGAWPADGFYGDMNGTWTDSTINIATASDPRNRNIPGDGKFDQNTFQLNLGLELQVGRVDLSNLPAFSRNETELLRQYLNKDHNFRHGIMTAQARGLIDDINWSGEGFAASGWRNFATFFGSSNIVAADWMTTLSTESYLWGYGWGPGSYTSASGVATTAQLAASDPRVVFTMLFGSYFGDWDSQDNLLRAALATPTYTLTSAWAGRPQWEFHHMALGETIGFDTRVSQNSDLSIYRNGAGNRGAHIALMGDPTLRMHVVAPVMNAAGSRSGANINLSWTASADDIAGYHVYRQDAAGAYQRLNESLVHTTSFEDPNAPAGAVYMVRAVKLEKAASGAYYNASQGIFWQEDGSILYGDVSGNGAVTAYDAGLALAQGRGALEAAGIAERAVS
;
A
#
# COMPACT_ATOMS: atom_id res chain seq x y z
N MET A 1 3.36 2.08 58.92
CA MET A 1 3.84 0.74 58.53
C MET A 1 2.77 -0.36 58.43
N LYS A 2 1.53 -0.21 58.95
CA LYS A 2 0.43 -1.19 58.71
C LYS A 2 -0.39 -1.04 57.40
N PRO A 3 -0.38 0.06 56.62
CA PRO A 3 -1.09 0.11 55.32
C PRO A 3 -0.32 -0.54 54.17
N ILE A 4 1.01 -0.47 54.20
CA ILE A 4 1.89 -0.99 53.14
C ILE A 4 1.90 -2.53 53.14
N PHE A 5 1.75 -3.17 54.30
CA PHE A 5 1.67 -4.63 54.41
C PHE A 5 0.37 -5.23 53.84
N LYS A 6 -0.74 -4.47 53.80
CA LYS A 6 -1.99 -4.90 53.15
C LYS A 6 -1.95 -4.75 51.63
N LEU A 7 -1.25 -3.73 51.12
CA LEU A 7 -1.07 -3.55 49.68
C LEU A 7 -0.15 -4.64 49.08
N ILE A 8 0.89 -5.03 49.81
CA ILE A 8 1.83 -6.09 49.38
C ILE A 8 1.15 -7.47 49.41
N ILE A 9 0.29 -7.75 50.40
CA ILE A 9 -0.49 -9.01 50.43
C ILE A 9 -1.55 -9.02 49.32
N LEU A 10 -2.23 -7.90 49.04
CA LEU A 10 -3.23 -7.82 47.97
C LEU A 10 -2.60 -7.93 46.57
N ALA A 11 -1.44 -7.30 46.35
CA ALA A 11 -0.67 -7.45 45.11
C ALA A 11 -0.16 -8.88 44.93
N ALA A 12 0.27 -9.56 46.00
CA ALA A 12 0.69 -10.96 45.95
C ALA A 12 -0.48 -11.93 45.66
N THR A 13 -1.70 -11.67 46.17
CA THR A 13 -2.88 -12.49 45.86
C THR A 13 -3.39 -12.27 44.43
N ILE A 14 -3.26 -11.05 43.90
CA ILE A 14 -3.61 -10.71 42.51
C ILE A 14 -2.58 -11.32 41.54
N LEU A 15 -1.29 -11.28 41.88
CA LEU A 15 -0.24 -11.90 41.09
C LEU A 15 -0.36 -13.42 41.08
N ALA A 16 -0.71 -14.05 42.22
CA ALA A 16 -0.97 -15.49 42.30
C ALA A 16 -2.21 -15.92 41.48
N ALA A 17 -3.28 -15.12 41.47
CA ALA A 17 -4.49 -15.38 40.66
C ALA A 17 -4.24 -15.17 39.15
N ALA A 18 -3.37 -14.22 38.77
CA ALA A 18 -2.96 -14.01 37.39
C ALA A 18 -2.05 -15.13 36.87
N THR A 19 -1.12 -15.64 37.70
CA THR A 19 -0.26 -16.79 37.33
C THR A 19 -1.01 -18.11 37.26
N GLN A 20 -2.13 -18.26 37.98
CA GLN A 20 -2.97 -19.47 37.90
C GLN A 20 -3.96 -19.42 36.72
N ALA A 21 -4.25 -18.23 36.17
CA ALA A 21 -5.01 -18.03 34.94
C ALA A 21 -4.15 -18.10 33.65
N GLN A 22 -2.82 -18.07 33.79
CA GLN A 22 -1.86 -18.21 32.67
C GLN A 22 -1.47 -19.67 32.34
N ALA A 23 -2.00 -20.66 33.07
CA ALA A 23 -1.65 -22.07 32.87
C ALA A 23 -2.70 -22.88 32.08
N GLU A 24 -3.88 -22.32 31.78
CA GLU A 24 -4.88 -22.99 30.96
C GLU A 24 -5.53 -22.00 29.98
N ASP A 25 -5.19 -22.20 28.70
CA ASP A 25 -5.82 -21.65 27.49
C ASP A 25 -5.29 -20.31 26.94
N SER A 26 -4.45 -20.44 25.91
CA SER A 26 -3.83 -19.38 25.13
C SER A 26 -4.72 -18.99 23.95
N SER A 27 -5.57 -17.99 24.11
CA SER A 27 -6.08 -17.18 22.99
C SER A 27 -6.66 -15.85 23.47
N THR A 28 -6.03 -14.76 23.04
CA THR A 28 -6.61 -13.40 22.84
C THR A 28 -7.47 -12.81 23.96
N VAL A 29 -6.85 -11.98 24.80
CA VAL A 29 -7.52 -10.92 25.57
C VAL A 29 -6.80 -9.61 25.27
N ASP A 30 -7.46 -8.73 24.51
CA ASP A 30 -7.03 -7.33 24.36
C ASP A 30 -7.25 -6.57 25.67
N TYR A 31 -6.21 -5.84 26.08
CA TYR A 31 -6.15 -5.08 27.31
C TYR A 31 -6.97 -3.78 27.18
N VAL A 32 -8.00 -3.65 28.00
CA VAL A 32 -8.60 -2.35 28.36
C VAL A 32 -7.59 -1.59 29.22
N SER A 33 -7.29 -0.34 28.86
CA SER A 33 -6.33 0.49 29.59
C SER A 33 -6.75 0.71 31.05
N LEU A 34 -5.77 0.76 31.95
CA LEU A 34 -5.93 0.90 33.41
C LEU A 34 -6.72 2.15 33.84
N ALA A 35 -6.99 3.09 32.92
CA ALA A 35 -7.71 4.33 33.17
C ALA A 35 -9.23 4.17 33.29
N GLN A 36 -9.82 3.04 32.87
CA GLN A 36 -11.28 2.80 33.01
C GLN A 36 -11.67 2.05 34.29
N PHE A 37 -10.72 1.68 35.15
CA PHE A 37 -11.01 0.96 36.41
C PHE A 37 -11.13 1.85 37.65
N GLU A 38 -10.77 3.13 37.57
CA GLU A 38 -10.83 4.04 38.73
C GLU A 38 -12.24 4.60 39.04
N ALA A 39 -13.27 4.26 38.23
CA ALA A 39 -14.63 4.79 38.40
C ALA A 39 -15.67 3.77 38.92
N LEU A 40 -15.26 2.60 39.45
CA LEU A 40 -16.18 1.57 39.93
C LEU A 40 -16.17 1.45 41.46
N SER A 41 -17.34 1.61 42.08
CA SER A 41 -17.50 1.43 43.52
C SER A 41 -17.41 -0.06 43.93
N LEU A 42 -16.94 -0.33 45.16
CA LEU A 42 -16.72 -1.69 45.68
C LEU A 42 -17.96 -2.60 45.62
N SER A 43 -19.16 -2.02 45.60
CA SER A 43 -20.44 -2.74 45.48
C SER A 43 -20.73 -3.22 44.04
N GLN A 44 -20.24 -2.52 43.01
CA GLN A 44 -20.43 -2.88 41.60
C GLN A 44 -19.49 -4.02 41.17
N ILE A 45 -18.28 -4.07 41.73
CA ILE A 45 -17.33 -5.17 41.52
C ILE A 45 -17.86 -6.48 42.14
N GLN A 46 -18.55 -6.42 43.27
CA GLN A 46 -19.18 -7.58 43.93
C GLN A 46 -20.42 -8.10 43.17
N ALA A 47 -21.17 -7.23 42.47
CA ALA A 47 -22.30 -7.63 41.64
C ALA A 47 -21.88 -8.38 40.36
N ALA A 48 -20.78 -7.96 39.72
CA ALA A 48 -20.23 -8.63 38.54
C ALA A 48 -19.70 -10.04 38.84
N ALA A 49 -19.14 -10.25 40.05
CA ALA A 49 -18.69 -11.56 40.51
C ALA A 49 -19.84 -12.56 40.75
N ALA A 50 -21.05 -12.09 41.10
CA ALA A 50 -22.22 -12.94 41.29
C ALA A 50 -22.83 -13.44 39.97
N VAL A 51 -22.77 -12.63 38.90
CA VAL A 51 -23.28 -12.99 37.57
C VAL A 51 -22.41 -14.05 36.88
N LYS A 52 -21.09 -14.01 37.11
CA LYS A 52 -20.14 -15.00 36.56
C LYS A 52 -20.32 -16.41 37.16
N THR A 53 -20.93 -16.51 38.34
CA THR A 53 -21.22 -17.78 39.03
C THR A 53 -22.54 -18.40 38.55
N MET A 54 -23.51 -17.60 38.08
CA MET A 54 -24.79 -18.10 37.54
C MET A 54 -24.66 -18.84 36.20
N PHE A 55 -23.65 -18.56 35.39
CA PHE A 55 -23.45 -19.23 34.09
C PHE A 55 -22.59 -20.48 34.14
N ARG A 56 -21.98 -20.82 35.30
CA ARG A 56 -21.04 -21.95 35.40
C ARG A 56 -21.68 -23.33 35.63
N HIS A 57 -22.98 -23.48 35.84
CA HIS A 57 -23.61 -24.79 36.13
C HIS A 57 -24.86 -25.06 35.26
N ALA A 58 -24.75 -24.80 33.95
CA ALA A 58 -25.68 -25.29 32.93
C ALA A 58 -25.00 -26.36 32.06
N SER A 59 -24.41 -27.36 32.72
CA SER A 59 -24.10 -28.66 32.12
C SER A 59 -24.04 -29.68 33.25
N VAL A 60 -24.25 -30.96 32.94
CA VAL A 60 -24.32 -32.13 33.83
C VAL A 60 -25.74 -32.49 34.30
N GLY A 61 -26.29 -33.52 33.66
CA GLY A 61 -27.52 -34.19 34.09
C GLY A 61 -27.29 -35.01 35.36
N SER A 62 -27.99 -34.65 36.45
CA SER A 62 -28.25 -35.52 37.60
C SER A 62 -29.41 -34.94 38.43
N ASN A 63 -30.02 -35.79 39.26
CA ASN A 63 -31.36 -35.65 39.88
C ASN A 63 -31.64 -34.30 40.57
N VAL A 64 -32.85 -33.79 40.31
CA VAL A 64 -33.40 -32.47 40.69
C VAL A 64 -33.46 -32.19 42.21
N ASN A 65 -33.26 -33.19 43.07
CA ASN A 65 -33.36 -32.99 44.52
C ASN A 65 -32.05 -32.55 45.19
N ASP A 66 -30.89 -32.77 44.58
CA ASP A 66 -29.60 -32.37 45.19
C ASP A 66 -29.22 -30.91 44.88
N GLY A 67 -29.75 -30.34 43.79
CA GLY A 67 -29.60 -28.92 43.45
C GLY A 67 -30.42 -27.97 44.31
N LEU A 68 -31.47 -28.45 44.98
CA LEU A 68 -32.36 -27.61 45.81
C LEU A 68 -31.76 -27.27 47.17
N ASN A 69 -30.89 -28.13 47.74
CA ASN A 69 -30.26 -27.86 49.03
C ASN A 69 -29.04 -26.92 48.93
N ALA A 70 -28.35 -26.88 47.79
CA ALA A 70 -27.25 -25.94 47.57
C ALA A 70 -27.73 -24.52 47.27
N LEU A 71 -28.94 -24.34 46.74
CA LEU A 71 -29.55 -23.02 46.53
C LEU A 71 -30.13 -22.41 47.82
N ALA A 72 -30.44 -23.20 48.84
CA ALA A 72 -31.11 -22.73 50.05
C ALA A 72 -30.18 -21.98 51.03
N THR A 73 -28.86 -22.22 51.01
CA THR A 73 -27.90 -21.53 51.90
C THR A 73 -27.29 -20.26 51.31
N SER A 74 -27.34 -20.05 49.98
CA SER A 74 -26.82 -18.83 49.35
C SER A 74 -27.87 -17.75 49.07
N ASN A 75 -29.18 -18.07 49.12
CA ASN A 75 -30.26 -17.15 48.73
C ASN A 75 -31.01 -16.47 49.89
N ALA A 76 -30.63 -16.70 51.15
CA ALA A 76 -31.18 -15.94 52.27
C ALA A 76 -30.80 -14.44 52.24
N ALA A 77 -29.76 -14.06 51.48
CA ALA A 77 -29.31 -12.67 51.37
C ALA A 77 -30.08 -11.82 50.33
N TYR A 78 -30.92 -12.41 49.47
CA TYR A 78 -31.44 -11.71 48.28
C TYR A 78 -32.95 -11.80 48.01
N ASN A 79 -33.76 -12.39 48.91
CA ASN A 79 -35.23 -12.47 48.76
C ASN A 79 -35.70 -12.84 47.33
N ARG A 80 -35.23 -13.98 46.77
CA ARG A 80 -35.79 -14.59 45.53
C ARG A 80 -35.96 -16.11 45.63
N ALA A 81 -36.99 -16.67 44.98
CA ALA A 81 -37.21 -18.11 44.82
C ALA A 81 -37.44 -18.47 43.34
N ASN A 82 -36.82 -19.56 42.86
CA ASN A 82 -36.95 -20.07 41.48
C ASN A 82 -37.33 -21.56 41.49
N PHE A 83 -38.35 -21.95 40.72
CA PHE A 83 -38.79 -23.34 40.58
C PHE A 83 -38.93 -23.74 39.10
N SER A 84 -38.50 -24.94 38.71
CA SER A 84 -38.66 -25.46 37.34
C SER A 84 -39.43 -26.77 37.33
N PHE A 85 -40.41 -26.91 36.42
CA PHE A 85 -41.20 -28.14 36.28
C PHE A 85 -41.09 -28.72 34.87
N GLN A 86 -40.92 -30.04 34.79
CA GLN A 86 -41.12 -30.80 33.57
C GLN A 86 -42.25 -31.80 33.82
N SER A 87 -43.42 -31.60 33.22
CA SER A 87 -44.44 -32.64 33.12
C SER A 87 -44.30 -33.33 31.76
N ARG A 88 -43.80 -34.56 31.74
CA ARG A 88 -44.06 -35.47 30.60
C ARG A 88 -45.34 -36.25 30.91
N GLY A 89 -46.47 -35.78 30.36
CA GLY A 89 -47.70 -36.55 30.16
C GLY A 89 -48.20 -37.44 31.30
N ASN A 90 -48.30 -36.95 32.54
CA ASN A 90 -48.81 -37.74 33.67
C ASN A 90 -50.10 -37.12 34.28
N PRO A 91 -51.25 -37.82 34.30
CA PRO A 91 -52.46 -37.34 34.95
C PRO A 91 -52.25 -37.28 36.47
N GLY A 92 -52.30 -36.07 37.04
CA GLY A 92 -52.01 -35.82 38.47
C GLY A 92 -51.07 -34.64 38.74
N TRP A 93 -50.60 -33.94 37.70
CA TRP A 93 -49.75 -32.74 37.85
C TRP A 93 -50.40 -31.64 38.70
N GLN A 94 -51.73 -31.50 38.64
CA GLN A 94 -52.49 -30.53 39.43
C GLN A 94 -52.35 -30.78 40.95
N ALA A 95 -52.36 -32.04 41.38
CA ALA A 95 -52.18 -32.40 42.79
C ALA A 95 -50.74 -32.12 43.28
N LYS A 96 -49.72 -32.31 42.43
CA LYS A 96 -48.33 -32.02 42.77
C LYS A 96 -48.02 -30.53 42.84
N ILE A 97 -48.69 -29.71 42.02
CA ILE A 97 -48.62 -28.25 42.15
C ILE A 97 -49.28 -27.80 43.46
N GLN A 98 -50.44 -28.38 43.79
CA GLN A 98 -51.13 -28.04 45.04
C GLN A 98 -50.33 -28.44 46.29
N ASP A 99 -49.71 -29.63 46.29
CA ASP A 99 -48.88 -30.12 47.40
C ASP A 99 -47.61 -29.25 47.58
N LEU A 100 -47.04 -28.73 46.49
CA LEU A 100 -45.92 -27.80 46.55
C LEU A 100 -46.33 -26.40 47.02
N ILE A 101 -47.49 -25.89 46.60
CA ILE A 101 -48.09 -24.65 47.11
C ILE A 101 -48.31 -24.76 48.62
N ASP A 102 -48.73 -25.94 49.10
CA ASP A 102 -48.97 -26.19 50.52
C ASP A 102 -47.66 -26.34 51.31
N GLN A 103 -46.60 -26.92 50.74
CA GLN A 103 -45.26 -26.99 51.36
C GLN A 103 -44.53 -25.63 51.37
N THR A 104 -44.79 -24.77 50.39
CA THR A 104 -44.19 -23.42 50.31
C THR A 104 -45.00 -22.34 51.03
N ARG A 105 -46.16 -22.71 51.61
CA ARG A 105 -47.12 -21.85 52.32
C ARG A 105 -46.52 -21.01 53.45
N THR A 106 -45.37 -21.40 54.03
CA THR A 106 -44.67 -20.62 55.07
C THR A 106 -43.45 -19.84 54.57
N GLN A 107 -42.91 -20.19 53.39
CA GLN A 107 -41.67 -19.58 52.87
C GLN A 107 -41.92 -18.48 51.82
N LEU A 108 -43.05 -18.51 51.10
CA LEU A 108 -43.33 -17.58 49.98
C LEU A 108 -43.75 -16.16 50.39
N ALA A 109 -44.15 -15.92 51.64
CA ALA A 109 -44.57 -14.58 52.08
C ALA A 109 -43.43 -13.54 52.10
N ASN A 110 -42.17 -13.98 52.04
CA ASN A 110 -40.99 -13.11 52.15
C ASN A 110 -40.28 -12.84 50.80
N PHE A 111 -40.83 -13.31 49.68
CA PHE A 111 -40.20 -13.19 48.36
C PHE A 111 -40.93 -12.18 47.45
N SER A 112 -40.20 -11.27 46.83
CA SER A 112 -40.76 -10.18 46.00
C SER A 112 -40.89 -10.52 44.51
N VAL A 113 -40.31 -11.64 44.06
CA VAL A 113 -40.28 -12.08 42.65
C VAL A 113 -40.39 -13.60 42.57
N PHE A 114 -41.23 -14.11 41.68
CA PHE A 114 -41.50 -15.54 41.49
C PHE A 114 -41.35 -15.93 40.01
N SER A 115 -40.71 -17.07 39.72
CA SER A 115 -40.56 -17.59 38.35
C SER A 115 -40.95 -19.08 38.26
N MET A 116 -41.64 -19.44 37.17
CA MET A 116 -41.97 -20.83 36.83
C MET A 116 -41.62 -21.11 35.36
N LYS A 117 -41.13 -22.31 35.08
CA LYS A 117 -40.82 -22.78 33.72
C LYS A 117 -41.58 -24.07 33.43
N PHE A 118 -42.17 -24.16 32.23
CA PHE A 118 -42.95 -25.33 31.76
C PHE A 118 -42.51 -25.72 30.36
N CYS A 119 -42.57 -27.02 30.04
CA CYS A 119 -41.99 -27.53 28.78
C CYS A 119 -42.94 -28.31 27.86
N TYR A 120 -44.24 -28.49 28.16
CA TYR A 120 -45.16 -29.20 27.23
C TYR A 120 -46.65 -29.07 27.60
N VAL A 121 -47.57 -28.95 26.60
CA VAL A 121 -49.05 -28.95 26.80
C VAL A 121 -49.73 -29.72 25.65
N ASP A 122 -50.57 -30.73 25.93
CA ASP A 122 -51.27 -31.54 24.92
C ASP A 122 -52.80 -31.32 25.00
N GLY A 123 -53.31 -30.29 24.30
CA GLY A 123 -54.74 -30.11 24.02
C GLY A 123 -55.40 -28.85 24.58
N ALA A 124 -56.48 -28.40 23.94
CA ALA A 124 -57.15 -27.12 24.25
C ALA A 124 -57.86 -27.10 25.63
N ALA A 125 -58.26 -28.26 26.16
CA ALA A 125 -58.88 -28.36 27.49
C ALA A 125 -57.90 -28.04 28.64
N ASP A 126 -56.59 -28.27 28.43
CA ASP A 126 -55.55 -27.96 29.42
C ASP A 126 -55.26 -26.46 29.52
N VAL A 127 -55.53 -25.68 28.48
CA VAL A 127 -55.25 -24.23 28.43
C VAL A 127 -56.14 -23.44 29.39
N ASN A 128 -57.45 -23.71 29.39
CA ASN A 128 -58.40 -23.00 30.25
C ASN A 128 -58.24 -23.39 31.73
N ALA A 129 -58.00 -24.67 32.02
CA ALA A 129 -57.70 -25.13 33.37
C ALA A 129 -56.41 -24.49 33.93
N TYR A 130 -55.44 -24.20 33.05
CA TYR A 130 -54.18 -23.57 33.38
C TYR A 130 -54.31 -22.07 33.71
N ILE A 131 -55.06 -21.31 32.91
CA ILE A 131 -55.37 -19.90 33.23
C ILE A 131 -56.12 -19.80 34.56
N GLN A 132 -57.06 -20.71 34.80
CA GLN A 132 -57.83 -20.70 36.03
C GLN A 132 -56.99 -21.04 37.28
N ALA A 133 -55.97 -21.90 37.14
CA ALA A 133 -55.00 -22.14 38.21
C ALA A 133 -54.14 -20.89 38.51
N MET A 134 -53.74 -20.14 37.48
CA MET A 134 -52.99 -18.89 37.61
C MET A 134 -53.83 -17.80 38.30
N GLU A 135 -55.09 -17.65 37.92
CA GLU A 135 -56.05 -16.72 38.56
C GLU A 135 -56.30 -17.06 40.04
N ASN A 136 -56.41 -18.36 40.37
CA ASN A 136 -56.54 -18.80 41.76
C ASN A 136 -55.28 -18.51 42.59
N LEU A 137 -54.10 -18.61 41.98
CA LEU A 137 -52.82 -18.29 42.61
C LEU A 137 -52.66 -16.79 42.86
N GLU A 138 -53.00 -15.93 41.89
CA GLU A 138 -52.95 -14.47 42.04
C GLU A 138 -53.99 -13.92 43.02
N SER A 139 -55.20 -14.49 43.05
CA SER A 139 -56.24 -14.07 44.01
C SER A 139 -55.89 -14.44 45.46
N THR A 140 -55.14 -15.54 45.66
CA THR A 140 -54.68 -15.96 46.98
C THR A 140 -53.40 -15.21 47.40
N TYR A 141 -52.53 -14.87 46.46
CA TYR A 141 -51.29 -14.12 46.68
C TYR A 141 -51.09 -13.07 45.57
N PRO A 142 -51.29 -11.76 45.83
CA PRO A 142 -51.11 -10.73 44.81
C PRO A 142 -49.63 -10.59 44.45
N LEU A 143 -49.17 -11.38 43.47
CA LEU A 143 -47.80 -11.39 42.96
C LEU A 143 -47.48 -10.02 42.35
N LYS A 144 -46.45 -9.36 42.90
CA LYS A 144 -46.30 -7.91 42.77
C LYS A 144 -45.63 -7.37 41.51
N LYS A 145 -45.23 -8.20 40.54
CA LYS A 145 -44.92 -7.86 39.13
C LYS A 145 -44.09 -9.02 38.54
N PHE A 146 -44.39 -9.41 37.30
CA PHE A 146 -43.63 -10.32 36.42
C PHE A 146 -43.96 -11.82 36.48
N MET A 147 -44.10 -12.40 35.27
CA MET A 147 -44.22 -13.83 34.99
C MET A 147 -43.31 -14.12 33.78
N TRP A 148 -42.48 -15.16 33.84
CA TRP A 148 -41.56 -15.56 32.76
C TRP A 148 -42.09 -16.79 32.03
N TRP A 149 -41.95 -16.85 30.70
CA TRP A 149 -42.38 -18.02 29.91
C TRP A 149 -41.52 -18.28 28.67
N THR A 150 -41.50 -19.53 28.19
CA THR A 150 -40.83 -20.00 26.97
C THR A 150 -41.75 -20.94 26.20
N MET A 151 -41.89 -20.75 24.88
CA MET A 151 -42.89 -21.45 24.04
C MET A 151 -42.64 -22.97 23.91
N PRO A 152 -43.69 -23.81 23.74
CA PRO A 152 -43.55 -25.15 23.19
C PRO A 152 -43.26 -25.07 21.69
N THR A 153 -42.34 -25.90 21.23
CA THR A 153 -41.75 -25.89 19.88
C THR A 153 -42.63 -26.50 18.79
N THR A 154 -43.96 -26.39 18.82
CA THR A 154 -44.82 -27.07 17.82
C THR A 154 -45.80 -26.13 17.13
N THR A 155 -45.77 -26.16 15.79
CA THR A 155 -46.61 -25.42 14.83
C THR A 155 -48.08 -25.87 14.77
N SER A 156 -48.61 -26.53 15.81
CA SER A 156 -50.02 -26.96 15.85
C SER A 156 -50.94 -25.81 16.27
N GLY A 157 -52.20 -25.80 15.77
CA GLY A 157 -53.19 -24.75 16.08
C GLY A 157 -53.50 -24.58 17.58
N VAL A 158 -53.13 -25.55 18.42
CA VAL A 158 -53.26 -25.49 19.88
C VAL A 158 -52.20 -24.55 20.51
N GLY A 159 -50.98 -24.51 19.97
CA GLY A 159 -49.91 -23.63 20.46
C GLY A 159 -50.19 -22.14 20.20
N GLN A 160 -50.79 -21.82 19.04
CA GLN A 160 -51.23 -20.45 18.73
C GLN A 160 -52.38 -19.99 19.64
N ALA A 161 -53.37 -20.85 19.91
CA ALA A 161 -54.47 -20.53 20.81
C ALA A 161 -53.99 -20.27 22.26
N PHE A 162 -53.02 -21.07 22.74
CA PHE A 162 -52.40 -20.88 24.05
C PHE A 162 -51.65 -19.54 24.14
N ASN A 163 -50.84 -19.22 23.14
CA ASN A 163 -50.09 -17.96 23.09
C ASN A 163 -51.01 -16.73 23.09
N THR A 164 -52.09 -16.77 22.32
CA THR A 164 -53.09 -15.69 22.29
C THR A 164 -53.74 -15.51 23.66
N ALA A 165 -54.17 -16.59 24.30
CA ALA A 165 -54.81 -16.53 25.62
C ALA A 165 -53.87 -15.95 26.70
N LEU A 166 -52.58 -16.32 26.68
CA LEU A 166 -51.58 -15.80 27.62
C LEU A 166 -51.28 -14.31 27.42
N ARG A 167 -51.18 -13.85 26.17
CA ARG A 167 -51.01 -12.42 25.83
C ARG A 167 -52.20 -11.60 26.32
N THR A 168 -53.41 -12.11 26.17
CA THR A 168 -54.64 -11.47 26.67
C THR A 168 -54.69 -11.42 28.20
N TYR A 169 -54.27 -12.49 28.90
CA TYR A 169 -54.20 -12.50 30.36
C TYR A 169 -53.17 -11.49 30.90
N ALA A 170 -51.95 -11.48 30.35
CA ALA A 170 -50.90 -10.55 30.77
C ALA A 170 -51.30 -9.08 30.55
N ALA A 171 -51.94 -8.78 29.41
CA ALA A 171 -52.44 -7.44 29.10
C ALA A 171 -53.57 -7.00 30.05
N SER A 172 -54.53 -7.89 30.37
CA SER A 172 -55.66 -7.57 31.25
C SER A 172 -55.28 -7.40 32.72
N HIS A 173 -54.17 -8.01 33.15
CA HIS A 173 -53.68 -7.95 34.54
C HIS A 173 -52.45 -7.03 34.71
N ASN A 174 -52.14 -6.22 33.69
CA ASN A 174 -51.02 -5.28 33.63
C ASN A 174 -49.66 -5.91 33.99
N LYS A 175 -49.42 -7.11 33.43
CA LYS A 175 -48.19 -7.88 33.60
C LYS A 175 -47.30 -7.73 32.36
N LEU A 176 -46.00 -7.58 32.58
CA LEU A 176 -45.02 -7.53 31.48
C LEU A 176 -44.85 -8.94 30.90
N LEU A 177 -45.05 -9.08 29.58
CA LEU A 177 -44.80 -10.31 28.84
C LEU A 177 -43.51 -10.14 28.03
N LEU A 178 -42.53 -11.01 28.23
CA LEU A 178 -41.34 -11.11 27.39
C LEU A 178 -41.58 -12.16 26.30
N ASP A 179 -41.57 -11.75 25.03
CA ASP A 179 -41.82 -12.61 23.88
C ASP A 179 -40.49 -12.96 23.20
N ILE A 180 -40.22 -14.26 22.99
CA ILE A 180 -39.08 -14.72 22.18
C ILE A 180 -39.68 -15.46 20.98
N ALA A 181 -39.88 -14.77 19.86
CA ALA A 181 -40.34 -15.40 18.62
C ALA A 181 -39.17 -16.12 17.93
N SER A 182 -39.40 -17.32 17.37
CA SER A 182 -38.42 -18.02 16.53
C SER A 182 -38.90 -18.12 15.08
N ILE A 183 -38.04 -17.69 14.16
CA ILE A 183 -37.87 -18.08 12.74
C ILE A 183 -39.15 -18.05 11.87
N GLU A 184 -39.35 -16.95 11.14
CA GLU A 184 -40.03 -16.96 9.83
C GLU A 184 -38.99 -16.70 8.73
N SER A 185 -39.01 -17.51 7.67
CA SER A 185 -38.16 -17.39 6.48
C SER A 185 -38.51 -16.15 5.64
N HIS A 186 -37.48 -15.49 5.09
CA HIS A 186 -37.48 -14.25 4.27
C HIS A 186 -38.71 -13.99 3.36
N ARG A 187 -39.08 -12.70 3.24
CA ARG A 187 -39.58 -12.11 1.98
C ARG A 187 -38.61 -11.02 1.49
N ALA A 188 -38.38 -11.01 0.18
CA ALA A 188 -37.30 -10.30 -0.51
C ALA A 188 -37.66 -8.86 -0.96
N ASP A 189 -38.27 -8.02 -0.13
CA ASP A 189 -38.65 -6.65 -0.54
C ASP A 189 -38.30 -5.51 0.44
N GLY A 190 -37.55 -5.75 1.52
CA GLY A 190 -36.93 -4.66 2.29
C GLY A 190 -37.89 -3.72 3.04
N SER A 191 -39.07 -4.18 3.44
CA SER A 191 -39.97 -3.40 4.31
C SER A 191 -39.87 -3.82 5.79
N ALA A 192 -39.40 -2.92 6.66
CA ALA A 192 -39.38 -3.12 8.11
C ALA A 192 -40.80 -3.12 8.71
N CYS A 193 -41.04 -3.95 9.73
CA CYS A 193 -42.26 -3.96 10.53
C CYS A 193 -42.56 -2.55 11.09
N THR A 194 -43.47 -1.84 10.43
CA THR A 194 -44.05 -0.60 10.95
C THR A 194 -45.51 -0.89 11.28
N ASN A 195 -45.81 -1.02 12.58
CA ASN A 195 -47.17 -0.84 13.06
C ASN A 195 -47.16 -0.07 14.39
N ALA A 196 -47.96 1.00 14.38
CA ALA A 196 -48.08 2.08 15.33
C ALA A 196 -48.03 1.71 16.83
N GLY A 197 -47.09 2.34 17.54
CA GLY A 197 -47.24 2.71 18.95
C GLY A 197 -46.89 1.67 20.02
N ARG A 198 -46.13 0.62 19.71
CA ARG A 198 -45.60 -0.33 20.73
C ARG A 198 -44.17 -0.76 20.39
N GLU A 199 -43.24 -0.57 21.34
CA GLU A 199 -41.84 -0.98 21.24
C GLU A 199 -41.73 -2.50 21.05
N CYS A 200 -41.29 -2.93 19.87
CA CYS A 200 -40.92 -4.31 19.60
C CYS A 200 -39.39 -4.36 19.45
N LEU A 201 -38.71 -5.04 20.38
CA LEU A 201 -37.29 -5.38 20.24
C LEU A 201 -37.18 -6.62 19.34
N CYS A 202 -36.95 -6.41 18.04
CA CYS A 202 -36.55 -7.49 17.14
C CYS A 202 -35.02 -7.66 17.23
N ALA A 203 -34.57 -8.82 17.71
CA ALA A 203 -33.16 -9.22 17.64
C ALA A 203 -33.02 -10.27 16.53
N GLU A 204 -32.35 -9.92 15.42
CA GLU A 204 -31.97 -10.89 14.39
C GLU A 204 -30.80 -11.76 14.88
N TYR A 205 -30.88 -13.07 14.67
CA TYR A 205 -29.79 -14.00 14.94
C TYR A 205 -29.55 -14.89 13.70
N THR A 206 -28.30 -14.96 13.24
CA THR A 206 -27.78 -16.12 12.51
C THR A 206 -26.99 -16.97 13.50
N THR A 207 -27.32 -18.26 13.60
CA THR A 207 -26.54 -19.21 14.40
C THR A 207 -26.02 -20.30 13.50
N ASP A 208 -24.70 -20.41 13.42
CA ASP A 208 -24.03 -21.69 13.19
C ASP A 208 -23.60 -22.19 14.59
N GLY A 209 -24.06 -23.38 14.99
CA GLY A 209 -23.46 -24.14 16.10
C GLY A 209 -23.71 -23.71 17.55
N GLY A 210 -24.79 -22.97 17.89
CA GLY A 210 -25.30 -22.95 19.27
C GLY A 210 -24.48 -22.24 20.35
N HIS A 211 -23.52 -21.37 19.98
CA HIS A 211 -22.79 -20.52 20.93
C HIS A 211 -22.98 -19.03 20.63
N LEU A 212 -23.26 -18.21 21.67
CA LEU A 212 -23.37 -16.76 21.55
C LEU A 212 -21.99 -16.17 21.23
N ASN A 213 -21.88 -15.39 20.14
CA ASN A 213 -20.67 -14.62 19.88
C ASN A 213 -20.53 -13.44 20.88
N PRO A 214 -19.32 -12.88 21.07
CA PRO A 214 -19.05 -11.83 22.08
C PRO A 214 -19.95 -10.59 21.93
N ALA A 215 -20.29 -10.22 20.70
CA ALA A 215 -21.17 -9.08 20.41
C ALA A 215 -22.64 -9.35 20.84
N GLY A 216 -23.13 -10.58 20.65
CA GLY A 216 -24.46 -11.00 21.09
C GLY A 216 -24.59 -11.06 22.60
N ALA A 217 -23.55 -11.51 23.31
CA ALA A 217 -23.52 -11.52 24.78
C ALA A 217 -23.53 -10.10 25.37
N GLN A 218 -22.83 -9.15 24.74
CA GLN A 218 -22.84 -7.73 25.15
C GLN A 218 -24.21 -7.06 24.93
N ARG A 219 -24.93 -7.39 23.86
CA ARG A 219 -26.27 -6.84 23.57
C ARG A 219 -27.33 -7.31 24.58
N VAL A 220 -27.28 -8.59 24.97
CA VAL A 220 -28.17 -9.15 26.01
C VAL A 220 -27.87 -8.54 27.39
N ALA A 221 -26.59 -8.33 27.72
CA ALA A 221 -26.20 -7.64 28.95
C ALA A 221 -26.68 -6.18 28.96
N LYS A 222 -26.57 -5.44 27.85
CA LYS A 222 -27.02 -4.04 27.74
C LYS A 222 -28.53 -3.88 27.91
N GLY A 223 -29.34 -4.77 27.30
CA GLY A 223 -30.81 -4.74 27.49
C GLY A 223 -31.24 -4.95 28.95
N PHE A 224 -30.47 -5.75 29.70
CA PHE A 224 -30.70 -6.00 31.13
C PHE A 224 -30.39 -4.77 32.02
N TRP A 225 -29.37 -3.98 31.65
CA TRP A 225 -28.99 -2.76 32.40
C TRP A 225 -29.97 -1.60 32.21
N VAL A 226 -30.46 -1.38 30.98
CA VAL A 226 -31.46 -0.34 30.68
C VAL A 226 -32.77 -0.60 31.43
N MET A 227 -33.16 -1.88 31.56
CA MET A 227 -34.35 -2.29 32.32
C MET A 227 -34.21 -1.99 33.83
N MET A 228 -33.00 -2.16 34.40
CA MET A 228 -32.74 -1.88 35.83
C MET A 228 -32.72 -0.38 36.15
N ALA A 229 -32.25 0.46 35.22
CA ALA A 229 -32.22 1.91 35.38
C ALA A 229 -33.64 2.52 35.47
N LYS A 230 -34.54 2.11 34.56
CA LYS A 230 -35.93 2.61 34.53
C LYS A 230 -36.79 2.12 35.71
N LEU A 231 -36.44 1.00 36.35
CA LEU A 231 -37.15 0.43 37.51
C LEU A 231 -36.83 1.12 38.85
N SER A 232 -35.83 2.02 38.91
CA SER A 232 -35.38 2.67 40.15
C SER A 232 -36.15 3.95 40.51
N GLY A 233 -37.06 4.42 39.64
CA GLY A 233 -37.82 5.65 39.88
C GLY A 233 -36.95 6.92 39.95
N ALA A 234 -35.68 6.84 39.54
CA ALA A 234 -34.88 8.02 39.27
C ALA A 234 -35.51 8.74 38.06
N SER A 235 -36.04 9.93 38.32
CA SER A 235 -36.25 10.92 37.26
C SER A 235 -34.92 11.07 36.54
N ALA A 236 -34.82 10.53 35.33
CA ALA A 236 -33.65 10.67 34.48
C ALA A 236 -33.54 12.15 34.09
N THR A 237 -32.91 12.93 34.96
CA THR A 237 -32.12 14.05 34.47
C THR A 237 -31.00 13.39 33.66
N ASN A 238 -31.08 13.59 32.35
CA ASN A 238 -30.06 13.27 31.36
C ASN A 238 -28.67 13.49 31.99
N THR A 239 -27.90 12.41 32.16
CA THR A 239 -26.56 12.46 32.76
C THR A 239 -25.56 11.56 32.05
N VAL A 240 -25.92 10.95 30.92
CA VAL A 240 -24.99 10.13 30.14
C VAL A 240 -24.80 10.77 28.77
N PRO A 241 -23.71 11.55 28.60
CA PRO A 241 -23.43 12.17 27.32
C PRO A 241 -23.37 11.14 26.19
N PRO A 242 -23.75 11.52 24.96
CA PRO A 242 -23.69 10.63 23.82
C PRO A 242 -22.24 10.19 23.52
N THR A 243 -22.08 9.11 22.76
CA THR A 243 -20.77 8.64 22.30
C THR A 243 -20.74 8.56 20.79
N ALA A 244 -19.84 9.35 20.19
CA ALA A 244 -19.55 9.31 18.75
C ALA A 244 -18.32 8.44 18.48
N ARG A 245 -18.32 7.69 17.38
CA ARG A 245 -17.21 6.82 16.97
C ARG A 245 -16.69 7.24 15.60
N ASN A 246 -15.41 6.94 15.36
CA ASN A 246 -14.80 7.25 14.07
C ASN A 246 -15.42 6.43 12.94
N ASP A 247 -15.50 7.05 11.77
CA ASP A 247 -16.06 6.48 10.56
C ASP A 247 -15.01 6.39 9.45
N THR A 248 -15.17 5.39 8.59
CA THR A 248 -14.38 5.26 7.37
C THR A 248 -15.33 5.06 6.19
N ALA A 249 -15.02 5.70 5.07
CA ALA A 249 -15.80 5.59 3.85
C ALA A 249 -14.89 5.65 2.62
N ALA A 250 -15.43 5.26 1.46
CA ALA A 250 -14.71 5.37 0.19
C ALA A 250 -15.64 5.82 -0.93
N THR A 251 -15.14 6.66 -1.82
CA THR A 251 -15.84 7.13 -3.02
C THR A 251 -14.89 7.17 -4.20
N ALA A 252 -15.41 7.28 -5.42
CA ALA A 252 -14.57 7.55 -6.59
C ALA A 252 -14.26 9.07 -6.70
N GLN A 253 -13.15 9.41 -7.35
CA GLN A 253 -12.80 10.77 -7.74
C GLN A 253 -13.99 11.44 -8.43
N ASP A 254 -14.23 12.71 -8.09
CA ASP A 254 -15.33 13.52 -8.59
C ASP A 254 -16.74 13.00 -8.28
N GLN A 255 -16.87 11.94 -7.47
CA GLN A 255 -18.16 11.39 -7.04
C GLN A 255 -18.46 11.75 -5.58
N ALA A 256 -19.57 12.45 -5.37
CA ALA A 256 -20.06 12.72 -4.03
C ALA A 256 -20.58 11.45 -3.36
N LEU A 257 -20.36 11.33 -2.05
CA LEU A 257 -20.82 10.22 -1.22
C LEU A 257 -21.61 10.74 -0.02
N THR A 258 -22.70 10.06 0.31
CA THR A 258 -23.46 10.31 1.54
C THR A 258 -23.13 9.25 2.59
N ILE A 259 -22.61 9.69 3.74
CA ILE A 259 -22.11 8.86 4.84
C ILE A 259 -23.08 8.95 6.03
N HIS A 260 -23.50 7.80 6.56
CA HIS A 260 -24.40 7.73 7.73
C HIS A 260 -23.58 7.58 9.01
N VAL A 261 -22.93 8.67 9.43
CA VAL A 261 -21.98 8.67 10.57
C VAL A 261 -22.64 8.32 11.91
N LEU A 262 -23.91 8.68 12.12
CA LEU A 262 -24.62 8.34 13.37
C LEU A 262 -24.99 6.84 13.50
N ALA A 263 -24.67 5.98 12.52
CA ALA A 263 -25.08 4.58 12.53
C ALA A 263 -24.37 3.72 13.58
N ASN A 264 -23.13 4.08 13.92
CA ASN A 264 -22.30 3.41 14.93
C ASN A 264 -22.24 4.20 16.26
N ASP A 265 -22.79 5.41 16.27
CA ASP A 265 -22.96 6.26 17.43
C ASP A 265 -24.11 5.79 18.30
N PHE A 266 -24.06 6.13 19.59
CA PHE A 266 -25.13 5.77 20.50
C PHE A 266 -25.28 6.76 21.64
N ASP A 267 -26.53 6.94 22.03
CA ASP A 267 -26.93 7.56 23.28
C ASP A 267 -27.48 6.48 24.22
N LEU A 268 -27.08 6.50 25.50
CA LEU A 268 -27.49 5.47 26.45
C LEU A 268 -28.87 5.74 27.07
N ASP A 269 -29.35 6.97 27.01
CA ASP A 269 -30.68 7.37 27.43
C ASP A 269 -31.73 7.13 26.33
N GLY A 270 -31.26 6.91 25.09
CA GLY A 270 -32.06 6.57 23.91
C GLY A 270 -32.55 7.81 23.14
N ASP A 271 -31.92 8.96 23.39
CA ASP A 271 -32.23 10.21 22.72
C ASP A 271 -31.76 10.20 21.26
N THR A 272 -32.42 11.00 20.43
CA THR A 272 -32.10 11.07 18.99
C THR A 272 -30.87 11.93 18.78
N LEU A 273 -29.80 11.33 18.23
CA LEU A 273 -28.56 12.04 17.94
C LEU A 273 -28.67 12.96 16.73
N GLN A 274 -27.95 14.08 16.79
CA GLN A 274 -27.81 15.07 15.73
C GLN A 274 -26.33 15.40 15.50
N ILE A 275 -25.93 15.62 14.25
CA ILE A 275 -24.57 16.03 13.88
C ILE A 275 -24.40 17.54 14.11
N VAL A 276 -23.36 17.92 14.85
CA VAL A 276 -22.95 19.31 15.12
C VAL A 276 -21.43 19.47 14.94
N ASN A 277 -20.96 20.72 14.82
CA ASN A 277 -19.54 21.08 14.72
C ASN A 277 -18.75 20.32 13.63
N LEU A 278 -19.36 20.11 12.47
CA LEU A 278 -18.69 19.54 11.29
C LEU A 278 -17.55 20.44 10.81
N THR A 279 -16.32 19.93 10.76
CA THR A 279 -15.19 20.62 10.13
C THR A 279 -15.14 20.33 8.64
N GLN A 280 -14.50 21.21 7.86
CA GLN A 280 -14.26 20.93 6.46
C GLN A 280 -13.04 20.03 6.28
N PRO A 281 -13.08 19.11 5.30
CA PRO A 281 -11.90 18.40 4.82
C PRO A 281 -10.93 19.36 4.12
N ASN A 282 -9.68 18.95 3.93
CA ASN A 282 -8.69 19.76 3.21
C ASN A 282 -8.84 19.65 1.68
N ASN A 283 -9.39 18.53 1.19
CA ASN A 283 -9.44 18.24 -0.24
C ASN A 283 -10.85 17.89 -0.75
N GLY A 284 -11.87 18.40 -0.06
CA GLY A 284 -13.27 18.25 -0.44
C GLY A 284 -14.17 19.14 0.41
N MET A 285 -15.48 19.00 0.23
CA MET A 285 -16.50 19.72 0.99
C MET A 285 -17.41 18.72 1.70
N ALA A 286 -17.61 18.91 3.00
CA ALA A 286 -18.54 18.12 3.81
C ALA A 286 -19.73 18.98 4.24
N ALA A 287 -20.96 18.45 4.07
CA ALA A 287 -22.19 19.13 4.47
C ALA A 287 -23.17 18.15 5.13
N VAL A 288 -23.80 18.58 6.22
CA VAL A 288 -24.86 17.81 6.88
C VAL A 288 -26.15 17.92 6.06
N THR A 289 -26.77 16.78 5.76
CA THR A 289 -28.05 16.69 5.07
C THR A 289 -29.23 16.80 6.05
N SER A 290 -30.42 17.08 5.55
CA SER A 290 -31.64 17.24 6.38
C SER A 290 -32.05 15.98 7.16
N ASP A 291 -31.54 14.81 6.78
CA ASP A 291 -31.76 13.51 7.41
C ASP A 291 -30.58 13.07 8.31
N GLN A 292 -29.71 14.00 8.72
CA GLN A 292 -28.57 13.77 9.62
C GLN A 292 -27.54 12.76 9.08
N ARG A 293 -27.24 12.88 7.79
CA ARG A 293 -26.07 12.26 7.13
C ARG A 293 -25.07 13.34 6.74
N ILE A 294 -23.87 12.93 6.33
CA ILE A 294 -22.86 13.84 5.79
C ILE A 294 -22.68 13.54 4.31
N THR A 295 -22.95 14.52 3.44
CA THR A 295 -22.51 14.46 2.06
C THR A 295 -21.09 15.00 1.99
N TYR A 296 -20.17 14.16 1.55
CA TYR A 296 -18.79 14.52 1.21
C TYR A 296 -18.65 14.57 -0.31
N SER A 297 -18.16 15.71 -0.82
CA SER A 297 -17.86 15.92 -2.23
C SER A 297 -16.36 16.21 -2.36
N PRO A 298 -15.56 15.32 -2.98
CA PRO A 298 -14.15 15.61 -3.24
C PRO A 298 -13.98 16.89 -4.08
N ASN A 299 -12.86 17.59 -3.90
CA ASN A 299 -12.45 18.61 -4.86
C ASN A 299 -12.20 17.94 -6.22
N ALA A 300 -12.47 18.67 -7.30
CA ALA A 300 -12.27 18.15 -8.65
C ALA A 300 -10.84 17.63 -8.82
N GLY A 301 -10.70 16.38 -9.26
CA GLY A 301 -9.40 15.75 -9.48
C GLY A 301 -8.71 15.21 -8.22
N PHE A 302 -9.26 15.38 -7.02
CA PHE A 302 -8.62 14.88 -5.79
C PHE A 302 -8.71 13.35 -5.68
N THR A 303 -7.60 12.73 -5.27
CA THR A 303 -7.49 11.30 -4.93
C THR A 303 -6.63 11.14 -3.68
N GLY A 304 -6.94 10.15 -2.85
CA GLY A 304 -6.25 9.92 -1.58
C GLY A 304 -7.19 10.03 -0.38
N ALA A 305 -6.63 9.93 0.83
CA ALA A 305 -7.39 10.04 2.06
C ALA A 305 -7.67 11.51 2.38
N ASP A 306 -8.93 11.82 2.68
CA ASP A 306 -9.36 13.10 3.22
C ASP A 306 -9.98 12.90 4.59
N ILE A 307 -9.77 13.86 5.48
CA ILE A 307 -10.12 13.72 6.89
C ILE A 307 -10.90 14.95 7.33
N PHE A 308 -12.04 14.72 7.95
CA PHE A 308 -12.79 15.74 8.66
C PHE A 308 -13.34 15.18 9.98
N THR A 309 -13.89 16.04 10.82
CA THR A 309 -14.42 15.65 12.13
C THR A 309 -15.83 16.19 12.34
N TYR A 310 -16.61 15.49 13.16
CA TYR A 310 -17.92 15.95 13.63
C TYR A 310 -18.09 15.65 15.13
N MET A 311 -19.07 16.26 15.77
CA MET A 311 -19.54 15.90 17.11
C MET A 311 -21.01 15.50 17.01
N ALA A 312 -21.46 14.57 17.85
CA ALA A 312 -22.89 14.28 18.00
C ALA A 312 -23.47 15.02 19.21
N THR A 313 -24.75 15.35 19.17
CA THR A 313 -25.51 15.91 20.31
C THR A 313 -26.86 15.24 20.44
N ASP A 314 -27.31 15.04 21.67
CA ASP A 314 -28.66 14.63 22.04
C ASP A 314 -29.58 15.84 22.32
N GLY A 315 -29.07 17.07 22.14
CA GLY A 315 -29.74 18.33 22.46
C GLY A 315 -29.41 18.92 23.82
N GLN A 316 -28.68 18.20 24.69
CA GLN A 316 -28.26 18.64 26.02
C GLN A 316 -26.74 18.59 26.18
N ASP A 317 -26.12 17.51 25.74
CA ASP A 317 -24.68 17.27 25.77
C ASP A 317 -24.10 17.06 24.35
N THR A 318 -22.79 17.18 24.24
CA THR A 318 -22.06 17.00 22.95
C THR A 318 -20.87 16.07 23.14
N THR A 319 -20.62 15.19 22.18
CA THR A 319 -19.51 14.24 22.22
C THR A 319 -18.16 14.93 22.01
N PRO A 320 -17.03 14.32 22.39
CA PRO A 320 -15.74 14.63 21.75
C PRO A 320 -15.83 14.48 20.23
N ALA A 321 -14.93 15.14 19.50
CA ALA A 321 -14.90 15.04 18.04
C ALA A 321 -14.57 13.62 17.58
N ALA A 322 -15.39 13.07 16.69
CA ALA A 322 -15.15 11.83 15.97
C ALA A 322 -14.57 12.13 14.59
N GLN A 323 -13.62 11.31 14.16
CA GLN A 323 -12.93 11.44 12.88
C GLN A 323 -13.66 10.66 11.80
N VAL A 324 -13.81 11.27 10.63
CA VAL A 324 -14.26 10.60 9.40
C VAL A 324 -13.10 10.63 8.41
N GLU A 325 -12.65 9.44 8.00
CA GLU A 325 -11.66 9.28 6.95
C GLU A 325 -12.36 8.80 5.67
N VAL A 326 -12.22 9.57 4.59
CA VAL A 326 -12.77 9.21 3.27
C VAL A 326 -11.63 8.93 2.31
N ASN A 327 -11.57 7.69 1.83
CA ASN A 327 -10.62 7.30 0.79
C ASN A 327 -11.22 7.57 -0.59
N VAL A 328 -10.69 8.59 -1.29
CA VAL A 328 -11.11 8.95 -2.65
C VAL A 328 -10.26 8.17 -3.64
N ASN A 329 -10.87 7.15 -4.24
CA ASN A 329 -10.23 6.26 -5.20
C ASN A 329 -10.17 6.94 -6.58
N PRO A 330 -9.05 6.86 -7.31
CA PRO A 330 -8.95 7.39 -8.66
C PRO A 330 -10.02 6.77 -9.58
N GLN A 331 -10.72 7.62 -10.33
CA GLN A 331 -11.65 7.13 -11.35
C GLN A 331 -10.87 6.97 -12.66
N ILE A 332 -10.59 5.72 -13.03
CA ILE A 332 -9.95 5.43 -14.31
C ILE A 332 -11.02 5.56 -15.40
N ILE A 333 -11.04 6.66 -16.13
CA ILE A 333 -11.63 6.69 -17.47
C ILE A 333 -10.46 6.57 -18.44
N PRO A 334 -10.19 5.38 -19.01
CA PRO A 334 -9.19 5.29 -20.05
C PRO A 334 -9.64 6.16 -21.24
N PRO A 335 -8.77 7.00 -21.82
CA PRO A 335 -9.03 7.50 -23.16
C PRO A 335 -9.16 6.30 -24.10
N VAL A 336 -10.26 6.24 -24.84
CA VAL A 336 -10.47 5.22 -25.87
C VAL A 336 -9.58 5.55 -27.06
N THR A 337 -8.46 4.85 -27.19
CA THR A 337 -7.75 4.59 -28.45
C THR A 337 -6.72 3.46 -28.23
N ASP A 338 -7.01 2.28 -28.82
CA ASP A 338 -6.24 1.02 -28.97
C ASP A 338 -5.10 0.62 -27.98
N SER A 339 -4.13 1.46 -27.62
CA SER A 339 -3.00 1.10 -26.74
C SER A 339 -3.37 0.99 -25.25
N THR A 340 -4.29 1.81 -24.76
CA THR A 340 -4.85 1.69 -23.39
C THR A 340 -5.63 0.38 -23.23
N ASN A 341 -6.35 -0.04 -24.28
CA ASN A 341 -7.05 -1.33 -24.32
C ASN A 341 -6.09 -2.53 -24.43
N GLN A 342 -4.82 -2.31 -24.74
CA GLN A 342 -3.77 -3.34 -24.72
C GLN A 342 -2.94 -3.28 -23.42
N SER A 343 -3.42 -2.54 -22.42
CA SER A 343 -2.73 -2.34 -21.15
C SER A 343 -3.66 -2.57 -19.98
N MET A 344 -3.28 -3.47 -19.08
CA MET A 344 -3.96 -3.54 -17.79
C MET A 344 -3.27 -2.61 -16.79
N LEU A 345 -3.98 -1.55 -16.41
CA LEU A 345 -3.50 -0.50 -15.50
C LEU A 345 -3.64 -0.98 -14.05
N LEU A 346 -2.56 -1.53 -13.51
CA LEU A 346 -2.54 -2.05 -12.14
C LEU A 346 -2.12 -1.01 -11.12
N SER A 347 -2.72 -1.08 -9.94
CA SER A 347 -2.24 -0.42 -8.73
C SER A 347 -2.47 -1.33 -7.51
N ALA A 348 -1.88 -0.96 -6.39
CA ALA A 348 -2.00 -1.67 -5.12
C ALA A 348 -2.08 -0.71 -3.93
N SER A 349 -2.69 -1.19 -2.85
CA SER A 349 -2.61 -0.61 -1.52
C SER A 349 -2.16 -1.68 -0.52
N VAL A 350 -1.54 -1.24 0.58
CA VAL A 350 -0.98 -2.13 1.59
C VAL A 350 -1.59 -1.85 2.96
N ILE A 351 -1.87 -2.92 3.70
CA ILE A 351 -2.40 -2.88 5.06
C ILE A 351 -1.40 -3.63 5.94
N THR A 352 -1.01 -3.06 7.08
CA THR A 352 0.02 -3.65 7.97
C THR A 352 -0.56 -4.53 9.06
N ASP A 353 -1.84 -4.36 9.44
CA ASP A 353 -2.45 -5.12 10.53
C ASP A 353 -3.91 -5.54 10.24
N PRO A 354 -4.18 -6.83 9.96
CA PRO A 354 -3.20 -7.84 9.59
C PRO A 354 -2.57 -7.53 8.22
N PRO A 355 -1.36 -8.04 7.89
CA PRO A 355 -0.70 -7.76 6.61
C PRO A 355 -1.55 -8.17 5.40
N ARG A 356 -1.86 -7.23 4.50
CA ARG A 356 -2.59 -7.47 3.24
C ARG A 356 -2.02 -6.62 2.09
N ILE A 357 -2.08 -7.14 0.88
CA ILE A 357 -1.90 -6.37 -0.36
C ILE A 357 -3.22 -6.42 -1.13
N ALA A 358 -3.85 -5.27 -1.35
CA ALA A 358 -5.02 -5.15 -2.21
C ALA A 358 -4.58 -4.65 -3.59
N LEU A 359 -4.91 -5.41 -4.63
CA LEU A 359 -4.65 -5.09 -6.04
C LEU A 359 -5.92 -4.51 -6.67
N TYR A 360 -5.74 -3.57 -7.61
CA TYR A 360 -6.83 -2.91 -8.33
C TYR A 360 -6.54 -2.84 -9.83
N TRP A 361 -7.59 -2.95 -10.64
CA TRP A 361 -7.54 -2.85 -12.10
C TRP A 361 -8.88 -2.33 -12.67
N PRO A 362 -8.91 -1.78 -13.89
CA PRO A 362 -10.14 -1.28 -14.50
C PRO A 362 -11.16 -2.39 -14.81
N ALA A 363 -12.45 -2.04 -14.85
CA ALA A 363 -13.49 -2.97 -15.25
C ALA A 363 -13.52 -3.12 -16.78
N GLU A 364 -13.72 -4.34 -17.27
CA GLU A 364 -13.83 -4.64 -18.70
C GLU A 364 -15.09 -5.45 -19.02
N ALA A 365 -15.80 -5.08 -20.10
CA ALA A 365 -17.15 -5.58 -20.36
C ALA A 365 -17.22 -7.00 -20.96
N ASP A 366 -16.16 -7.48 -21.59
CA ASP A 366 -16.08 -8.77 -22.31
C ASP A 366 -15.22 -9.83 -21.60
N VAL A 367 -14.66 -9.49 -20.44
CA VAL A 367 -13.88 -10.39 -19.58
C VAL A 367 -14.80 -11.27 -18.75
N GLN A 368 -14.55 -12.58 -18.74
CA GLN A 368 -15.32 -13.56 -17.96
C GLN A 368 -14.72 -13.82 -16.58
N GLN A 369 -13.39 -13.87 -16.51
CA GLN A 369 -12.65 -14.07 -15.29
C GLN A 369 -11.25 -13.45 -15.40
N PHE A 370 -10.67 -13.15 -14.25
CA PHE A 370 -9.26 -12.79 -14.13
C PHE A 370 -8.50 -13.91 -13.44
N GLU A 371 -7.37 -14.31 -14.01
CA GLU A 371 -6.42 -15.23 -13.37
C GLU A 371 -5.31 -14.42 -12.72
N ILE A 372 -5.15 -14.57 -11.41
CA ILE A 372 -4.15 -13.86 -10.61
C ILE A 372 -3.06 -14.84 -10.25
N SER A 373 -1.83 -14.52 -10.65
CA SER A 373 -0.65 -15.29 -10.34
C SER A 373 0.38 -14.43 -9.60
N ARG A 374 1.22 -15.08 -8.81
CA ARG A 374 2.22 -14.43 -7.98
C ARG A 374 3.57 -15.16 -8.08
N LYS A 375 4.65 -14.41 -7.94
CA LYS A 375 6.02 -14.92 -7.76
C LYS A 375 6.84 -13.96 -6.89
N LEU A 376 8.01 -14.41 -6.44
CA LEU A 376 9.02 -13.52 -5.88
C LEU A 376 9.83 -12.83 -7.00
N ARG A 377 10.57 -11.78 -6.62
CA ARG A 377 11.35 -10.93 -7.54
C ARG A 377 12.22 -11.75 -8.51
N ASP A 378 13.04 -12.66 -7.96
CA ASP A 378 14.04 -13.41 -8.73
C ASP A 378 13.52 -14.78 -9.24
N GLU A 379 12.27 -15.12 -8.97
CA GLU A 379 11.63 -16.34 -9.50
C GLU A 379 11.22 -16.15 -10.97
N THR A 380 11.28 -17.24 -11.73
CA THR A 380 10.93 -17.27 -13.16
C THR A 380 9.61 -17.97 -13.45
N VAL A 381 8.91 -18.45 -12.41
CA VAL A 381 7.68 -19.24 -12.55
C VAL A 381 6.53 -18.55 -11.82
N TRP A 382 5.44 -18.31 -12.54
CA TRP A 382 4.19 -17.78 -12.00
C TRP A 382 3.38 -18.87 -11.31
N THR A 383 2.95 -18.61 -10.06
CA THR A 383 2.05 -19.50 -9.31
C THR A 383 0.65 -18.88 -9.26
N ASN A 384 -0.38 -19.57 -9.74
CA ASN A 384 -1.76 -19.10 -9.62
C ASN A 384 -2.17 -19.02 -8.14
N VAL A 385 -2.68 -17.86 -7.71
CA VAL A 385 -3.14 -17.60 -6.34
C VAL A 385 -4.64 -17.40 -6.26
N ALA A 386 -5.29 -16.96 -7.35
CA ALA A 386 -6.74 -16.80 -7.40
C ALA A 386 -7.28 -16.78 -8.84
N ILE A 387 -8.59 -17.06 -8.94
CA ILE A 387 -9.42 -16.79 -10.11
C ILE A 387 -10.64 -16.02 -9.62
N VAL A 388 -10.90 -14.85 -10.19
CA VAL A 388 -12.03 -13.98 -9.80
C VAL A 388 -12.93 -13.71 -11.01
N ALA A 389 -14.20 -13.36 -10.77
CA ALA A 389 -15.16 -13.09 -11.83
C ALA A 389 -14.77 -11.83 -12.64
N GLY A 390 -15.15 -11.76 -13.91
CA GLY A 390 -14.80 -10.65 -14.81
C GLY A 390 -15.40 -9.30 -14.42
N ALA A 391 -16.43 -9.29 -13.57
CA ALA A 391 -16.95 -8.05 -12.97
C ALA A 391 -16.11 -7.54 -11.79
N THR A 392 -15.15 -8.34 -11.31
CA THR A 392 -14.27 -7.98 -10.19
C THR A 392 -13.16 -7.05 -10.67
N THR A 393 -12.93 -5.97 -9.92
CA THR A 393 -11.89 -4.95 -10.20
C THR A 393 -10.81 -4.89 -9.11
N SER A 394 -10.85 -5.82 -8.15
CA SER A 394 -9.90 -5.87 -7.07
C SER A 394 -9.73 -7.27 -6.47
N TYR A 395 -8.58 -7.50 -5.86
CA TYR A 395 -8.26 -8.74 -5.14
C TYR A 395 -7.38 -8.43 -3.93
N ILE A 396 -7.64 -9.11 -2.82
CA ILE A 396 -6.86 -8.96 -1.59
C ILE A 396 -6.04 -10.23 -1.36
N ASP A 397 -4.72 -10.12 -1.45
CA ASP A 397 -3.81 -11.15 -1.01
C ASP A 397 -3.60 -11.03 0.51
N SER A 398 -4.04 -12.07 1.22
CA SER A 398 -3.92 -12.19 2.68
C SER A 398 -2.72 -13.02 3.15
N ASN A 399 -1.98 -13.62 2.20
CA ASN A 399 -0.83 -14.48 2.47
C ASN A 399 0.47 -13.76 2.10
N VAL A 400 0.67 -12.62 2.75
CA VAL A 400 1.78 -11.68 2.52
C VAL A 400 2.40 -11.30 3.86
N GLU A 401 3.61 -10.76 3.83
CA GLU A 401 4.37 -10.42 5.04
C GLU A 401 4.89 -8.98 4.92
N ILE A 402 5.00 -8.30 6.06
CA ILE A 402 5.71 -7.02 6.16
C ILE A 402 7.20 -7.24 5.84
N GLY A 403 7.78 -6.32 5.09
CA GLY A 403 9.17 -6.38 4.65
C GLY A 403 9.41 -7.34 3.47
N LYS A 404 8.35 -7.86 2.84
CA LYS A 404 8.43 -8.66 1.61
C LYS A 404 7.59 -8.05 0.49
N ALA A 405 8.09 -8.21 -0.73
CA ALA A 405 7.43 -7.80 -1.95
C ALA A 405 7.19 -9.01 -2.84
N TYR A 406 6.08 -8.93 -3.56
CA TYR A 406 5.58 -9.98 -4.42
C TYR A 406 5.27 -9.36 -5.77
N GLU A 407 5.61 -10.10 -6.81
CA GLU A 407 5.23 -9.73 -8.15
C GLU A 407 3.94 -10.44 -8.51
N TYR A 408 2.99 -9.69 -9.04
CA TYR A 408 1.69 -10.19 -9.46
C TYR A 408 1.53 -10.06 -10.96
N ARG A 409 0.96 -11.10 -11.55
CA ARG A 409 0.43 -11.09 -12.91
C ARG A 409 -1.06 -11.27 -12.83
N ILE A 410 -1.80 -10.34 -13.41
CA ILE A 410 -3.25 -10.49 -13.61
C ILE A 410 -3.43 -10.77 -15.09
N GLN A 411 -4.30 -11.71 -15.44
CA GLN A 411 -4.60 -12.06 -16.83
C GLN A 411 -6.08 -12.04 -17.09
N GLU A 412 -6.48 -11.41 -18.19
CA GLU A 412 -7.87 -11.39 -18.65
C GLU A 412 -8.20 -12.66 -19.43
N VAL A 413 -9.28 -13.34 -19.04
CA VAL A 413 -9.83 -14.47 -19.79
C VAL A 413 -11.18 -14.08 -20.37
N THR A 414 -11.27 -14.01 -21.68
CA THR A 414 -12.47 -13.56 -22.40
C THR A 414 -13.36 -14.71 -22.87
N THR A 415 -14.51 -14.37 -23.44
CA THR A 415 -15.47 -15.34 -23.99
C THR A 415 -14.82 -16.18 -25.10
N GLY A 416 -14.68 -17.49 -24.85
CA GLY A 416 -13.95 -18.42 -25.73
C GLY A 416 -12.60 -18.90 -25.19
N ASN A 417 -12.27 -18.55 -23.94
CA ASN A 417 -11.01 -18.91 -23.24
C ASN A 417 -9.75 -18.33 -23.91
N PHE A 418 -9.86 -17.14 -24.49
CA PHE A 418 -8.71 -16.40 -25.00
C PHE A 418 -8.11 -15.53 -23.89
N VAL A 419 -6.79 -15.57 -23.74
CA VAL A 419 -6.07 -14.70 -22.80
C VAL A 419 -5.57 -13.48 -23.58
N ARG A 420 -6.21 -12.31 -23.38
CA ARG A 420 -5.91 -11.07 -24.14
C ARG A 420 -4.64 -10.41 -23.61
N GLU A 421 -4.71 -9.82 -22.44
CA GLU A 421 -3.60 -9.05 -21.87
C GLU A 421 -3.19 -9.52 -20.48
N SER A 422 -2.00 -9.09 -20.06
CA SER A 422 -1.49 -9.31 -18.72
C SER A 422 -0.87 -8.03 -18.16
N GLY A 423 -1.28 -7.67 -16.96
CA GLY A 423 -0.72 -6.58 -16.17
C GLY A 423 0.25 -7.16 -15.15
N TYR A 424 1.33 -6.42 -14.90
CA TYR A 424 2.36 -6.78 -13.92
C TYR A 424 2.49 -5.68 -12.88
N ILE A 425 2.64 -6.05 -11.62
CA ILE A 425 2.89 -5.12 -10.52
C ILE A 425 3.76 -5.77 -9.47
N TYR A 426 4.79 -5.06 -9.01
CA TYR A 426 5.67 -5.52 -7.94
C TYR A 426 5.30 -4.77 -6.66
N ALA A 427 4.56 -5.44 -5.78
CA ALA A 427 3.93 -4.82 -4.62
C ALA A 427 4.44 -5.35 -3.28
N GLY A 428 4.62 -4.47 -2.29
CA GLY A 428 5.26 -4.80 -1.01
C GLY A 428 4.89 -3.86 0.13
N ILE A 429 4.92 -4.40 1.35
CA ILE A 429 4.52 -3.71 2.58
C ILE A 429 5.78 -3.33 3.36
N ASP A 430 6.02 -2.03 3.56
CA ASP A 430 7.16 -1.47 4.30
C ASP A 430 8.49 -2.20 4.04
N MET A 431 8.81 -2.35 2.74
CA MET A 431 10.02 -3.06 2.30
C MET A 431 11.28 -2.46 2.93
N PRO A 432 12.23 -3.31 3.41
CA PRO A 432 13.42 -2.84 4.10
C PRO A 432 14.32 -2.02 3.17
N LEU A 433 15.08 -1.11 3.78
CA LEU A 433 16.04 -0.29 3.07
C LEU A 433 17.11 -1.15 2.37
N VAL A 434 17.36 -0.88 1.10
CA VAL A 434 18.50 -1.45 0.36
C VAL A 434 19.76 -0.64 0.67
N GLU A 435 20.59 -1.20 1.56
CA GLU A 435 21.84 -0.57 2.02
C GLU A 435 22.97 -0.73 1.00
N SER A 436 23.11 -1.92 0.43
CA SER A 436 24.13 -2.25 -0.55
C SER A 436 23.50 -2.71 -1.85
N ARG A 437 23.97 -2.15 -2.97
CA ARG A 437 23.52 -2.47 -4.32
C ARG A 437 24.51 -3.36 -5.07
N GLY A 438 25.63 -3.69 -4.43
CA GLY A 438 26.75 -4.41 -5.04
C GLY A 438 27.74 -3.48 -5.71
N LYS A 439 28.40 -3.98 -6.76
CA LYS A 439 29.46 -3.32 -7.50
C LYS A 439 28.95 -2.89 -8.88
N VAL A 440 29.31 -1.67 -9.27
CA VAL A 440 29.12 -1.14 -10.62
C VAL A 440 30.49 -0.94 -11.27
N ILE A 441 30.63 -1.45 -12.49
CA ILE A 441 31.81 -1.22 -13.33
C ILE A 441 31.55 0.07 -14.11
N LEU A 442 32.31 1.11 -13.83
CA LEU A 442 32.24 2.40 -14.52
C LEU A 442 33.35 2.46 -15.58
N LEU A 443 32.97 2.24 -16.85
CA LEU A 443 33.87 2.37 -17.99
C LEU A 443 33.79 3.78 -18.56
N VAL A 444 34.89 4.52 -18.51
CA VAL A 444 34.98 5.90 -18.97
C VAL A 444 35.82 5.94 -20.24
N ASP A 445 35.30 6.56 -21.30
CA ASP A 445 36.14 6.95 -22.44
C ASP A 445 37.30 7.82 -21.95
N GLN A 446 38.52 7.33 -22.10
CA GLN A 446 39.74 7.94 -21.59
C GLN A 446 39.93 9.39 -22.07
N THR A 447 39.38 9.75 -23.23
CA THR A 447 39.43 11.14 -23.73
C THR A 447 38.62 12.11 -22.86
N GLN A 448 37.64 11.61 -22.10
CA GLN A 448 36.77 12.38 -21.20
C GLN A 448 37.25 12.34 -19.74
N ALA A 449 38.12 11.40 -19.39
CA ALA A 449 38.57 11.18 -18.01
C ALA A 449 39.22 12.41 -17.36
N ALA A 450 40.13 13.08 -18.08
CA ALA A 450 40.81 14.28 -17.56
C ALA A 450 39.93 15.54 -17.64
N PRO A 451 39.23 15.84 -18.76
CA PRO A 451 38.35 17.02 -18.85
C PRO A 451 37.15 17.01 -17.89
N LEU A 452 36.71 15.82 -17.44
CA LEU A 452 35.56 15.63 -16.55
C LEU A 452 35.98 15.07 -15.18
N ALA A 453 37.25 15.23 -14.78
CA ALA A 453 37.78 14.59 -13.58
C ALA A 453 37.00 14.95 -12.30
N ALA A 454 36.55 16.20 -12.18
CA ALA A 454 35.78 16.65 -11.02
C ALA A 454 34.39 16.01 -10.99
N GLU A 455 33.69 16.02 -12.12
CA GLU A 455 32.34 15.48 -12.25
C GLU A 455 32.32 13.96 -12.15
N LEU A 456 33.33 13.26 -12.68
CA LEU A 456 33.49 11.81 -12.55
C LEU A 456 33.84 11.40 -11.11
N THR A 457 34.60 12.23 -10.38
CA THR A 457 34.86 12.01 -8.96
C THR A 457 33.58 12.16 -8.16
N ARG A 458 32.78 13.20 -8.44
CA ARG A 458 31.47 13.43 -7.82
C ARG A 458 30.51 12.28 -8.13
N LEU A 459 30.43 11.82 -9.37
CA LEU A 459 29.64 10.63 -9.74
C LEU A 459 30.07 9.41 -8.92
N GLY A 460 31.37 9.19 -8.73
CA GLY A 460 31.86 8.11 -7.87
C GLY A 460 31.32 8.18 -6.44
N GLN A 461 31.17 9.39 -5.89
CA GLN A 461 30.58 9.61 -4.58
C GLN A 461 29.06 9.47 -4.58
N ASP A 462 28.38 9.96 -5.62
CA ASP A 462 26.93 9.78 -5.78
C ASP A 462 26.57 8.28 -5.87
N LEU A 463 27.38 7.49 -6.58
CA LEU A 463 27.21 6.04 -6.64
C LEU A 463 27.47 5.40 -5.27
N ALA A 464 28.56 5.78 -4.59
CA ALA A 464 28.88 5.28 -3.24
C ALA A 464 27.79 5.64 -2.21
N GLY A 465 27.28 6.87 -2.28
CA GLY A 465 26.22 7.40 -1.43
C GLY A 465 24.89 6.69 -1.62
N ASP A 466 24.65 6.11 -2.80
CA ASP A 466 23.49 5.28 -3.09
C ASP A 466 23.67 3.78 -2.77
N GLY A 467 24.84 3.39 -2.26
CA GLY A 467 25.15 2.03 -1.81
C GLY A 467 25.91 1.16 -2.82
N TRP A 468 26.50 1.76 -3.86
CA TRP A 468 27.33 1.06 -4.84
C TRP A 468 28.82 1.08 -4.46
N ILE A 469 29.53 0.02 -4.82
CA ILE A 469 30.99 0.03 -4.89
C ILE A 469 31.39 0.25 -6.35
N VAL A 470 32.19 1.29 -6.62
CA VAL A 470 32.57 1.68 -7.99
C VAL A 470 33.89 1.03 -8.39
N LEU A 471 33.87 0.25 -9.47
CA LEU A 471 35.05 -0.30 -10.14
C LEU A 471 35.29 0.51 -11.42
N ARG A 472 36.15 1.55 -11.34
CA ARG A 472 36.38 2.46 -12.47
C ARG A 472 37.52 1.97 -13.36
N HIS A 473 37.29 2.03 -14.67
CA HIS A 473 38.29 1.82 -15.72
C HIS A 473 38.19 2.92 -16.77
N ASP A 474 39.33 3.52 -17.13
CA ASP A 474 39.40 4.44 -18.27
C ASP A 474 39.88 3.64 -19.50
N VAL A 475 39.09 3.64 -20.58
CA VAL A 475 39.31 2.80 -21.78
C VAL A 475 39.40 3.62 -23.05
N SER A 476 40.13 3.13 -24.05
CA SER A 476 40.25 3.85 -25.32
C SER A 476 38.98 3.67 -26.16
N ARG A 477 38.48 4.76 -26.73
CA ARG A 477 37.40 4.72 -27.74
C ARG A 477 37.76 3.92 -29.00
N THR A 478 39.03 3.56 -29.18
CA THR A 478 39.51 2.72 -30.30
C THR A 478 39.80 1.28 -29.89
N ASP A 479 39.55 0.89 -28.65
CA ASP A 479 39.72 -0.50 -28.22
C ASP A 479 38.77 -1.44 -28.94
N SER A 480 39.13 -2.72 -29.01
CA SER A 480 38.19 -3.74 -29.51
C SER A 480 37.11 -4.01 -28.46
N VAL A 481 35.89 -4.31 -28.92
CA VAL A 481 34.79 -4.71 -28.02
C VAL A 481 35.14 -5.94 -27.19
N ILE A 482 36.00 -6.83 -27.71
CA ILE A 482 36.52 -8.00 -26.99
C ILE A 482 37.44 -7.59 -25.82
N ASN A 483 38.28 -6.56 -26.01
CA ASN A 483 39.11 -6.05 -24.92
C ASN A 483 38.26 -5.41 -23.83
N ILE A 484 37.26 -4.59 -24.20
CA ILE A 484 36.31 -4.01 -23.25
C ILE A 484 35.59 -5.12 -22.48
N LYS A 485 35.11 -6.15 -23.18
CA LYS A 485 34.46 -7.31 -22.55
C LYS A 485 35.40 -8.04 -21.58
N SER A 486 36.68 -8.15 -21.90
CA SER A 486 37.67 -8.81 -21.06
C SER A 486 37.91 -8.06 -19.74
N ILE A 487 37.89 -6.72 -19.77
CA ILE A 487 37.98 -5.88 -18.55
C ILE A 487 36.76 -6.15 -17.66
N ILE A 488 35.56 -6.08 -18.24
CA ILE A 488 34.30 -6.33 -17.50
C ILE A 488 34.29 -7.73 -16.89
N LYS A 489 34.69 -8.73 -17.69
CA LYS A 489 34.72 -10.12 -17.26
C LYS A 489 35.73 -10.37 -16.14
N ALA A 490 36.88 -9.69 -16.15
CA ALA A 490 37.87 -9.80 -15.07
C ALA A 490 37.29 -9.34 -13.72
N ASP A 491 36.57 -8.21 -13.71
CA ASP A 491 35.90 -7.71 -12.50
C ASP A 491 34.77 -8.63 -12.06
N TYR A 492 33.95 -9.11 -13.01
CA TYR A 492 32.87 -10.05 -12.71
C TYR A 492 33.40 -11.37 -12.15
N ASP A 493 34.40 -11.99 -12.78
CA ASP A 493 34.96 -13.27 -12.34
C ASP A 493 35.66 -13.13 -10.97
N ALA A 494 36.13 -11.93 -10.61
CA ALA A 494 36.70 -11.65 -9.29
C ALA A 494 35.63 -11.58 -8.18
N ASP A 495 34.39 -11.17 -8.49
CA ASP A 495 33.29 -11.09 -7.53
C ASP A 495 31.89 -11.23 -8.19
N PRO A 496 31.54 -12.42 -8.70
CA PRO A 496 30.34 -12.62 -9.50
C PRO A 496 29.05 -12.48 -8.66
N ALA A 497 29.18 -12.62 -7.34
CA ALA A 497 28.08 -12.44 -6.41
C ALA A 497 27.69 -10.97 -6.24
N ASN A 498 28.62 -10.03 -6.38
CA ASN A 498 28.37 -8.61 -6.09
C ASN A 498 28.50 -7.68 -7.30
N VAL A 499 29.18 -8.04 -8.39
CA VAL A 499 29.13 -7.23 -9.62
C VAL A 499 27.74 -7.35 -10.24
N LYS A 500 27.01 -6.22 -10.31
CA LYS A 500 25.61 -6.19 -10.78
C LYS A 500 25.39 -5.33 -12.02
N SER A 501 26.25 -4.33 -12.26
CA SER A 501 25.98 -3.31 -13.28
C SER A 501 27.25 -2.85 -14.01
N VAL A 502 27.08 -2.45 -15.27
CA VAL A 502 28.09 -1.83 -16.14
C VAL A 502 27.53 -0.50 -16.62
N PHE A 503 28.22 0.58 -16.27
CA PHE A 503 27.93 1.93 -16.75
C PHE A 503 28.99 2.34 -17.78
N LEU A 504 28.58 2.46 -19.04
CA LEU A 504 29.40 2.91 -20.16
C LEU A 504 29.26 4.44 -20.29
N PHE A 505 30.34 5.19 -20.06
CA PHE A 505 30.31 6.65 -20.05
C PHE A 505 31.28 7.25 -21.08
N GLY A 506 30.76 8.05 -22.00
CA GLY A 506 31.46 8.52 -23.21
C GLY A 506 31.43 7.48 -24.34
N HIS A 507 32.24 7.69 -25.37
CA HIS A 507 32.27 6.84 -26.56
C HIS A 507 33.07 5.54 -26.35
N VAL A 508 32.59 4.68 -25.45
CA VAL A 508 33.11 3.31 -25.26
C VAL A 508 32.74 2.46 -26.50
N PRO A 509 33.64 1.61 -27.04
CA PRO A 509 33.37 0.83 -28.26
C PRO A 509 32.00 0.13 -28.28
N VAL A 510 31.31 0.19 -29.42
CA VAL A 510 29.94 -0.32 -29.58
C VAL A 510 29.97 -1.69 -30.27
N PRO A 511 29.55 -2.77 -29.59
CA PRO A 511 29.39 -4.08 -30.23
C PRO A 511 28.18 -4.06 -31.16
N TYR A 512 28.27 -4.81 -32.26
CA TYR A 512 27.19 -4.99 -33.22
C TYR A 512 26.85 -6.46 -33.33
N SER A 513 25.57 -6.79 -33.51
CA SER A 513 25.15 -8.19 -33.62
C SER A 513 23.86 -8.40 -34.39
N GLY A 514 23.76 -9.58 -35.00
CA GLY A 514 22.52 -10.15 -35.49
C GLY A 514 22.28 -9.98 -36.99
N SER A 515 21.15 -10.54 -37.38
CA SER A 515 20.57 -10.62 -38.73
C SER A 515 19.07 -10.34 -38.61
N VAL A 516 18.73 -9.19 -38.02
CA VAL A 516 17.38 -8.85 -37.57
C VAL A 516 16.92 -7.51 -38.14
N ASN A 517 15.60 -7.32 -38.16
CA ASN A 517 14.90 -6.07 -38.48
C ASN A 517 13.83 -5.78 -37.41
N PRO A 518 14.21 -5.40 -36.18
CA PRO A 518 13.25 -5.20 -35.08
C PRO A 518 12.21 -4.10 -35.37
N ASP A 519 12.56 -3.09 -36.18
CA ASP A 519 11.64 -2.03 -36.60
C ASP A 519 10.84 -2.37 -37.88
N ALA A 520 11.00 -3.59 -38.42
CA ALA A 520 10.34 -4.11 -39.61
C ALA A 520 10.59 -3.35 -40.93
N HIS A 521 11.68 -2.60 -41.06
CA HIS A 521 12.04 -1.92 -42.31
C HIS A 521 12.96 -2.80 -43.18
N PRO A 522 12.61 -3.08 -44.46
CA PRO A 522 13.41 -3.95 -45.32
C PRO A 522 14.81 -3.42 -45.63
N ASP A 523 14.97 -2.09 -45.67
CA ASP A 523 16.23 -1.39 -45.87
C ASP A 523 17.06 -1.27 -44.59
N HIS A 524 16.48 -1.65 -43.44
CA HIS A 524 17.10 -1.63 -42.12
C HIS A 524 17.15 -3.05 -41.53
N TYR A 525 17.88 -3.93 -42.23
CA TYR A 525 18.06 -5.33 -41.88
C TYR A 525 19.54 -5.66 -41.67
N GLY A 526 19.85 -6.32 -40.56
CA GLY A 526 21.17 -6.91 -40.32
C GLY A 526 21.63 -6.79 -38.87
N ALA A 527 22.88 -6.35 -38.67
CA ALA A 527 23.46 -6.14 -37.35
C ALA A 527 23.03 -4.80 -36.75
N TRP A 528 22.86 -4.78 -35.43
CA TRP A 528 22.46 -3.60 -34.66
C TRP A 528 23.41 -3.40 -33.48
N PRO A 529 23.54 -2.16 -32.96
CA PRO A 529 24.22 -1.92 -31.68
C PRO A 529 23.68 -2.83 -30.57
N ALA A 530 24.57 -3.48 -29.82
CA ALA A 530 24.23 -4.62 -28.97
C ALA A 530 24.91 -4.57 -27.58
N ASP A 531 24.66 -3.51 -26.80
CA ASP A 531 25.31 -3.32 -25.49
C ASP A 531 25.07 -4.46 -24.49
N GLY A 532 24.01 -5.25 -24.66
CA GLY A 532 23.82 -6.48 -23.88
C GLY A 532 24.96 -7.50 -24.04
N PHE A 533 25.76 -7.42 -25.12
CA PHE A 533 27.04 -8.12 -25.23
C PHE A 533 27.93 -7.88 -24.02
N TYR A 534 27.99 -6.66 -23.50
CA TYR A 534 28.77 -6.35 -22.31
C TYR A 534 28.16 -6.91 -21.02
N GLY A 535 26.85 -7.15 -20.99
CA GLY A 535 26.14 -7.76 -19.85
C GLY A 535 26.18 -9.28 -19.79
N ASP A 536 26.52 -9.95 -20.90
CA ASP A 536 26.47 -11.42 -21.05
C ASP A 536 27.79 -12.11 -20.67
N MET A 537 27.92 -12.61 -19.44
CA MET A 537 29.17 -13.17 -18.91
C MET A 537 29.44 -14.62 -19.33
N ASN A 538 28.38 -15.35 -19.71
CA ASN A 538 28.43 -16.79 -19.96
C ASN A 538 28.10 -17.16 -21.40
N GLY A 539 27.52 -16.24 -22.17
CA GLY A 539 27.20 -16.44 -23.58
C GLY A 539 28.42 -16.50 -24.47
N THR A 540 28.32 -17.32 -25.51
CA THR A 540 29.28 -17.40 -26.59
C THR A 540 28.80 -16.54 -27.75
N TRP A 541 29.63 -15.58 -28.16
CA TRP A 541 29.38 -14.68 -29.28
C TRP A 541 30.31 -15.04 -30.43
N THR A 542 29.74 -15.31 -31.61
CA THR A 542 30.47 -15.79 -32.79
C THR A 542 30.39 -14.78 -33.90
N ASP A 543 31.41 -14.69 -34.73
CA ASP A 543 31.47 -13.85 -35.94
C ASP A 543 31.96 -14.75 -37.08
N SER A 544 31.09 -15.64 -37.54
CA SER A 544 31.53 -16.70 -38.46
C SER A 544 30.48 -17.18 -39.45
N THR A 545 29.19 -16.87 -39.23
CA THR A 545 28.11 -17.55 -39.97
C THR A 545 27.20 -16.61 -40.73
N ILE A 546 26.91 -15.42 -40.21
CA ILE A 546 26.03 -14.46 -40.90
C ILE A 546 26.77 -13.78 -42.04
N ASN A 547 26.09 -13.63 -43.19
CA ASN A 547 26.65 -13.03 -44.39
C ASN A 547 25.63 -12.11 -45.09
N ILE A 548 25.39 -10.97 -44.46
CA ILE A 548 24.57 -9.86 -44.95
C ILE A 548 25.50 -8.77 -45.47
N ALA A 549 26.01 -8.95 -46.68
CA ALA A 549 26.88 -7.97 -47.33
C ALA A 549 26.11 -6.79 -47.97
N THR A 550 24.78 -6.90 -48.09
CA THR A 550 23.94 -6.02 -48.91
C THR A 550 22.99 -5.13 -48.12
N ALA A 551 23.13 -5.05 -46.79
CA ALA A 551 22.38 -4.07 -46.00
C ALA A 551 22.65 -2.65 -46.53
N SER A 552 21.59 -1.84 -46.59
CA SER A 552 21.63 -0.49 -47.17
C SER A 552 22.63 0.39 -46.45
N ASP A 553 22.58 0.39 -45.11
CA ASP A 553 23.60 1.01 -44.28
C ASP A 553 24.77 0.02 -44.04
N PRO A 554 26.02 0.42 -44.32
CA PRO A 554 27.20 -0.39 -44.01
C PRO A 554 27.32 -0.80 -42.53
N ARG A 555 26.76 -0.02 -41.60
CA ARG A 555 26.72 -0.34 -40.16
C ARG A 555 25.88 -1.57 -39.88
N ASN A 556 24.82 -1.83 -40.65
CA ASN A 556 24.00 -3.02 -40.46
C ASN A 556 24.47 -4.24 -41.26
N ARG A 557 25.49 -4.12 -42.11
CA ARG A 557 26.10 -5.32 -42.73
C ARG A 557 26.69 -6.22 -41.65
N ASN A 558 26.65 -7.52 -41.86
CA ASN A 558 27.22 -8.50 -40.94
C ASN A 558 27.81 -9.64 -41.78
N ILE A 559 29.13 -9.68 -41.92
CA ILE A 559 29.82 -10.68 -42.73
C ILE A 559 30.90 -11.38 -41.89
N PRO A 560 31.24 -12.65 -42.19
CA PRO A 560 32.14 -13.40 -41.32
C PRO A 560 33.50 -12.74 -41.17
N GLY A 561 33.90 -12.47 -39.94
CA GLY A 561 35.18 -11.87 -39.56
C GLY A 561 35.23 -10.34 -39.63
N ASP A 562 34.09 -9.65 -39.69
CA ASP A 562 34.03 -8.18 -39.71
C ASP A 562 33.99 -7.53 -38.32
N GLY A 563 34.00 -8.35 -37.25
CA GLY A 563 33.94 -7.91 -35.86
C GLY A 563 32.52 -7.74 -35.33
N LYS A 564 31.49 -8.13 -36.08
CA LYS A 564 30.08 -8.11 -35.67
C LYS A 564 29.60 -9.53 -35.43
N PHE A 565 28.75 -9.69 -34.44
CA PHE A 565 28.40 -11.01 -33.95
C PHE A 565 27.14 -11.58 -34.62
N ASP A 566 26.99 -12.90 -34.55
CA ASP A 566 25.93 -13.66 -35.19
C ASP A 566 24.62 -13.67 -34.34
N GLN A 567 24.66 -13.23 -33.09
CA GLN A 567 23.56 -13.45 -32.15
C GLN A 567 22.40 -12.46 -32.36
N ASN A 568 21.22 -12.98 -32.71
CA ASN A 568 19.98 -12.20 -32.82
C ASN A 568 19.38 -11.87 -31.45
N THR A 569 19.53 -12.79 -30.50
CA THR A 569 19.01 -12.71 -29.14
C THR A 569 20.12 -13.06 -28.17
N PHE A 570 20.01 -12.56 -26.94
CA PHE A 570 20.82 -13.09 -25.83
C PHE A 570 20.49 -14.58 -25.62
N GLN A 571 21.44 -15.38 -25.13
CA GLN A 571 21.25 -16.83 -25.03
C GLN A 571 20.10 -17.17 -24.06
N LEU A 572 19.03 -17.79 -24.59
CA LEU A 572 17.73 -17.93 -23.93
C LEU A 572 17.78 -18.63 -22.56
N ASN A 573 18.72 -19.55 -22.34
CA ASN A 573 18.80 -20.33 -21.10
C ASN A 573 19.74 -19.73 -20.04
N LEU A 574 20.47 -18.65 -20.36
CA LEU A 574 21.44 -18.02 -19.46
C LEU A 574 20.98 -16.61 -19.05
N GLY A 575 20.43 -15.85 -19.99
CA GLY A 575 20.12 -14.44 -19.76
C GLY A 575 21.38 -13.59 -19.58
N LEU A 576 21.20 -12.29 -19.47
CA LEU A 576 22.24 -11.34 -19.08
C LEU A 576 22.40 -11.36 -17.57
N GLU A 577 23.65 -11.42 -17.11
CA GLU A 577 23.99 -11.37 -15.69
C GLU A 577 24.06 -9.93 -15.18
N LEU A 578 24.56 -8.99 -15.99
CA LEU A 578 24.76 -7.60 -15.59
C LEU A 578 23.75 -6.65 -16.23
N GLN A 579 23.38 -5.64 -15.44
CA GLN A 579 22.63 -4.46 -15.89
C GLN A 579 23.57 -3.60 -16.75
N VAL A 580 23.13 -3.12 -17.91
CA VAL A 580 23.97 -2.29 -18.79
C VAL A 580 23.23 -1.02 -19.17
N GLY A 581 23.88 0.13 -18.99
CA GLY A 581 23.41 1.43 -19.46
C GLY A 581 24.55 2.26 -20.01
N ARG A 582 24.23 3.14 -20.97
CA ARG A 582 25.21 3.93 -21.72
C ARG A 582 24.85 5.41 -21.77
N VAL A 583 25.82 6.26 -21.49
CA VAL A 583 25.77 7.69 -21.78
C VAL A 583 26.85 8.02 -22.80
N ASP A 584 26.44 8.11 -24.08
CA ASP A 584 27.32 8.44 -25.20
C ASP A 584 26.74 9.63 -25.97
N LEU A 585 27.39 10.78 -25.88
CA LEU A 585 26.95 12.03 -26.52
C LEU A 585 27.88 12.43 -27.67
N SER A 586 28.63 11.47 -28.22
CA SER A 586 29.46 11.66 -29.40
C SER A 586 28.59 11.88 -30.66
N ASN A 587 29.11 12.60 -31.65
CA ASN A 587 28.45 12.75 -32.94
C ASN A 587 26.98 13.27 -32.86
N LEU A 588 26.76 14.29 -32.02
CA LEU A 588 25.49 15.03 -31.89
C LEU A 588 25.62 16.49 -32.40
N PRO A 589 25.98 16.74 -33.67
CA PRO A 589 26.22 18.09 -34.18
C PRO A 589 24.98 19.00 -34.22
N ALA A 590 23.76 18.48 -34.00
CA ALA A 590 22.58 19.31 -33.79
C ALA A 590 22.69 20.19 -32.53
N PHE A 591 23.47 19.77 -31.54
CA PHE A 591 23.74 20.54 -30.34
C PHE A 591 24.96 21.45 -30.56
N SER A 592 24.87 22.70 -30.09
CA SER A 592 25.97 23.67 -30.21
C SER A 592 27.17 23.37 -29.30
N ARG A 593 26.95 22.58 -28.26
CA ARG A 593 27.98 22.11 -27.32
C ARG A 593 28.75 20.93 -27.91
N ASN A 594 30.04 20.86 -27.60
CA ASN A 594 30.83 19.67 -27.93
C ASN A 594 30.48 18.49 -26.98
N GLU A 595 30.95 17.30 -27.33
CA GLU A 595 30.73 16.07 -26.55
C GLU A 595 31.07 16.23 -25.06
N THR A 596 32.24 16.78 -24.73
CA THR A 596 32.68 16.97 -23.33
C THR A 596 31.72 17.87 -22.54
N GLU A 597 31.25 18.97 -23.13
CA GLU A 597 30.29 19.87 -22.47
C GLU A 597 28.91 19.23 -22.30
N LEU A 598 28.48 18.41 -23.25
CA LEU A 598 27.24 17.64 -23.14
C LEU A 598 27.34 16.58 -22.03
N LEU A 599 28.46 15.87 -21.94
CA LEU A 599 28.71 14.88 -20.89
C LEU A 599 28.82 15.52 -19.50
N ARG A 600 29.47 16.69 -19.40
CA ARG A 600 29.47 17.50 -18.16
C ARG A 600 28.07 17.87 -17.72
N GLN A 601 27.26 18.37 -18.66
CA GLN A 601 25.87 18.72 -18.41
C GLN A 601 25.06 17.51 -17.93
N TYR A 602 25.27 16.33 -18.54
CA TYR A 602 24.64 15.09 -18.09
C TYR A 602 25.03 14.75 -16.64
N LEU A 603 26.32 14.78 -16.29
CA LEU A 603 26.78 14.49 -14.93
C LEU A 603 26.24 15.48 -13.89
N ASN A 604 26.06 16.76 -14.26
CA ASN A 604 25.43 17.76 -13.39
C ASN A 604 23.94 17.48 -13.18
N LYS A 605 23.24 17.11 -14.26
CA LYS A 605 21.83 16.74 -14.21
C LYS A 605 21.60 15.48 -13.36
N ASP A 606 22.45 14.47 -13.53
CA ASP A 606 22.41 13.21 -12.77
C ASP A 606 22.58 13.47 -11.27
N HIS A 607 23.62 14.23 -10.90
CA HIS A 607 23.84 14.66 -9.52
C HIS A 607 22.64 15.44 -8.96
N ASN A 608 22.13 16.42 -9.70
CA ASN A 608 21.01 17.24 -9.25
C ASN A 608 19.75 16.42 -8.99
N PHE A 609 19.47 15.40 -9.83
CA PHE A 609 18.35 14.50 -9.60
C PHE A 609 18.56 13.66 -8.34
N ARG A 610 19.71 13.00 -8.22
CA ARG A 610 20.03 12.13 -7.08
C ARG A 610 19.92 12.84 -5.74
N HIS A 611 20.30 14.12 -5.69
CA HIS A 611 20.26 14.96 -4.49
C HIS A 611 18.92 15.70 -4.29
N GLY A 612 17.92 15.46 -5.14
CA GLY A 612 16.61 16.14 -5.04
C GLY A 612 16.66 17.64 -5.36
N ILE A 613 17.75 18.14 -5.96
CA ILE A 613 17.90 19.53 -6.41
C ILE A 613 17.03 19.76 -7.66
N MET A 614 17.00 18.77 -8.55
CA MET A 614 16.06 18.73 -9.66
C MET A 614 14.78 18.01 -9.23
N THR A 615 13.64 18.69 -9.31
CA THR A 615 12.34 18.13 -8.95
C THR A 615 11.45 17.96 -10.18
N ALA A 616 10.80 16.79 -10.28
CA ALA A 616 9.80 16.50 -11.30
C ALA A 616 8.53 15.98 -10.61
N GLN A 617 7.36 16.30 -11.14
CA GLN A 617 6.12 15.78 -10.59
C GLN A 617 6.02 14.26 -10.82
N ALA A 618 5.62 13.52 -9.78
CA ALA A 618 5.43 12.07 -9.81
C ALA A 618 4.19 11.67 -10.63
N ARG A 619 4.30 11.79 -11.95
CA ARG A 619 3.26 11.50 -12.95
C ARG A 619 3.89 11.10 -14.27
N GLY A 620 3.10 10.39 -15.09
CA GLY A 620 3.47 9.93 -16.42
C GLY A 620 2.85 10.78 -17.53
N LEU A 621 3.62 11.10 -18.58
CA LEU A 621 3.10 11.67 -19.83
C LEU A 621 3.08 10.60 -20.91
N ILE A 622 1.99 10.49 -21.65
CA ILE A 622 1.89 9.65 -22.85
C ILE A 622 1.59 10.56 -24.04
N ASP A 623 2.47 10.56 -25.03
CA ASP A 623 2.18 11.10 -26.35
C ASP A 623 2.05 9.94 -27.35
N ASP A 624 0.80 9.59 -27.63
CA ASP A 624 0.42 8.50 -28.53
C ASP A 624 -0.42 9.10 -29.67
N ILE A 625 0.09 9.04 -30.90
CA ILE A 625 -0.63 9.56 -32.07
C ILE A 625 -1.83 8.69 -32.51
N ASN A 626 -2.28 7.77 -31.65
CA ASN A 626 -3.53 7.02 -31.75
C ASN A 626 -3.66 6.17 -33.02
N TRP A 627 -2.71 5.26 -33.21
CA TRP A 627 -2.78 4.25 -34.26
C TRP A 627 -3.37 2.95 -33.75
N SER A 628 -4.24 2.35 -34.57
CA SER A 628 -4.83 1.06 -34.24
C SER A 628 -3.88 -0.08 -34.61
N GLY A 629 -3.72 -1.07 -33.72
CA GLY A 629 -2.93 -2.28 -34.00
C GLY A 629 -2.09 -2.81 -32.85
N GLU A 630 -0.85 -2.33 -32.70
CA GLU A 630 0.20 -2.99 -31.88
C GLU A 630 0.34 -2.45 -30.45
N GLY A 631 -0.37 -1.38 -30.10
CA GLY A 631 -0.36 -0.84 -28.75
C GLY A 631 1.03 -0.46 -28.23
N PHE A 632 1.85 0.22 -29.03
CA PHE A 632 3.24 0.55 -28.66
C PHE A 632 3.34 1.27 -27.31
N ALA A 633 2.42 2.21 -27.05
CA ALA A 633 2.34 2.95 -25.79
C ALA A 633 1.94 2.09 -24.58
N ALA A 634 1.61 0.81 -24.76
CA ALA A 634 1.26 -0.07 -23.66
C ALA A 634 2.39 -0.22 -22.64
N SER A 635 3.65 -0.12 -23.08
CA SER A 635 4.80 -0.09 -22.17
C SER A 635 4.71 1.12 -21.22
N GLY A 636 4.35 2.30 -21.73
CA GLY A 636 4.15 3.49 -20.90
C GLY A 636 2.97 3.34 -19.96
N TRP A 637 1.80 2.99 -20.49
CA TRP A 637 0.56 2.84 -19.72
C TRP A 637 0.68 1.83 -18.57
N ARG A 638 1.18 0.62 -18.85
CA ARG A 638 1.35 -0.44 -17.85
C ARG A 638 2.30 -0.01 -16.73
N ASN A 639 3.49 0.47 -17.07
CA ASN A 639 4.49 0.84 -16.08
C ASN A 639 4.05 2.04 -15.24
N PHE A 640 3.55 3.10 -15.88
CA PHE A 640 3.24 4.35 -15.17
C PHE A 640 2.08 4.18 -14.19
N ALA A 641 1.14 3.26 -14.47
CA ALA A 641 0.06 2.94 -13.55
C ALA A 641 0.60 2.34 -12.23
N THR A 642 1.61 1.47 -12.31
CA THR A 642 2.22 0.86 -11.12
C THR A 642 3.05 1.85 -10.29
N PHE A 643 3.53 2.92 -10.94
CA PHE A 643 4.31 3.98 -10.29
C PHE A 643 3.41 4.96 -9.55
N PHE A 644 2.44 5.53 -10.27
CA PHE A 644 1.73 6.74 -9.85
C PHE A 644 0.24 6.53 -9.66
N GLY A 645 -0.29 5.38 -10.06
CA GLY A 645 -1.72 5.19 -10.28
C GLY A 645 -2.14 5.83 -11.61
N SER A 646 -3.13 5.24 -12.25
CA SER A 646 -3.58 5.66 -13.58
C SER A 646 -4.12 7.10 -13.65
N SER A 647 -4.63 7.66 -12.54
CA SER A 647 -5.10 9.06 -12.49
C SER A 647 -3.97 10.07 -12.64
N ASN A 648 -2.72 9.65 -12.42
CA ASN A 648 -1.51 10.45 -12.58
C ASN A 648 -0.81 10.17 -13.91
N ILE A 649 -1.55 9.69 -14.91
CA ILE A 649 -1.07 9.53 -16.28
C ILE A 649 -1.86 10.49 -17.18
N VAL A 650 -1.15 11.34 -17.90
CA VAL A 650 -1.73 12.34 -18.80
C VAL A 650 -1.39 11.96 -20.23
N ALA A 651 -2.40 11.90 -21.11
CA ALA A 651 -2.19 11.78 -22.54
C ALA A 651 -2.22 13.17 -23.20
N ALA A 652 -1.08 13.65 -23.71
CA ALA A 652 -0.95 14.98 -24.32
C ALA A 652 0.29 15.09 -25.21
N ASP A 653 0.33 16.13 -26.06
CA ASP A 653 1.46 16.46 -26.93
C ASP A 653 2.75 16.68 -26.13
N TRP A 654 3.83 15.98 -26.52
CA TRP A 654 5.08 15.91 -25.79
C TRP A 654 5.74 17.28 -25.62
N MET A 655 6.04 17.96 -26.72
CA MET A 655 6.85 19.18 -26.68
C MET A 655 6.10 20.35 -26.07
N THR A 656 4.80 20.48 -26.35
CA THR A 656 3.98 21.55 -25.80
C THR A 656 3.86 21.40 -24.29
N THR A 657 3.54 20.19 -23.83
CA THR A 657 3.36 19.90 -22.40
C THR A 657 4.65 20.08 -21.61
N LEU A 658 5.75 19.49 -22.09
CA LEU A 658 7.03 19.49 -21.40
C LEU A 658 7.74 20.85 -21.41
N SER A 659 7.23 21.84 -22.15
CA SER A 659 7.75 23.21 -22.12
C SER A 659 7.36 23.98 -20.85
N THR A 660 6.25 23.61 -20.21
CA THR A 660 5.70 24.30 -19.04
C THR A 660 5.62 23.39 -17.82
N GLU A 661 5.47 22.10 -18.02
CA GLU A 661 5.15 21.13 -16.99
C GLU A 661 6.23 20.06 -16.84
N SER A 662 6.52 19.64 -15.60
CA SER A 662 7.47 18.56 -15.35
C SER A 662 6.78 17.21 -15.12
N TYR A 663 7.44 16.15 -15.57
CA TYR A 663 7.00 14.76 -15.46
C TYR A 663 8.18 13.88 -15.05
N LEU A 664 7.94 12.92 -14.17
CA LEU A 664 8.98 11.96 -13.80
C LEU A 664 9.20 10.97 -14.95
N TRP A 665 8.13 10.54 -15.61
CA TRP A 665 8.21 9.65 -16.77
C TRP A 665 7.45 10.20 -17.97
N GLY A 666 7.98 9.93 -19.16
CA GLY A 666 7.30 10.18 -20.42
C GLY A 666 7.45 9.01 -21.38
N TYR A 667 6.35 8.65 -22.04
CA TYR A 667 6.35 7.80 -23.22
C TYR A 667 5.96 8.62 -24.44
N GLY A 668 6.76 8.57 -25.51
CA GLY A 668 6.48 9.28 -26.75
C GLY A 668 6.57 8.35 -27.94
N TRP A 669 5.52 8.29 -28.75
CA TRP A 669 5.48 7.47 -29.95
C TRP A 669 5.08 8.24 -31.21
N GLY A 670 5.84 8.00 -32.28
CA GLY A 670 5.44 8.39 -33.62
C GLY A 670 6.27 7.73 -34.72
N PRO A 671 5.82 7.79 -35.99
CA PRO A 671 6.62 7.41 -37.14
C PRO A 671 7.99 8.07 -37.08
N GLY A 672 9.04 7.25 -37.13
CA GLY A 672 10.39 7.68 -36.79
C GLY A 672 11.33 7.77 -37.98
N SER A 673 12.41 8.52 -37.79
CA SER A 673 13.67 8.44 -38.52
C SER A 673 14.80 8.36 -37.49
N TYR A 674 16.08 8.31 -37.89
CA TYR A 674 17.18 8.41 -36.91
C TYR A 674 17.06 9.63 -35.98
N THR A 675 16.51 10.76 -36.46
CA THR A 675 16.56 12.06 -35.77
C THR A 675 15.19 12.65 -35.44
N SER A 676 14.10 11.87 -35.59
CA SER A 676 12.74 12.35 -35.32
C SER A 676 11.75 11.24 -35.00
N ALA A 677 10.73 11.59 -34.21
CA ALA A 677 9.45 10.89 -34.12
C ALA A 677 8.34 11.92 -34.40
N SER A 678 7.54 11.68 -35.44
CA SER A 678 6.47 12.58 -35.85
C SER A 678 5.43 12.72 -34.73
N GLY A 679 5.01 13.95 -34.41
CA GLY A 679 4.12 14.24 -33.28
C GLY A 679 4.84 14.39 -31.95
N VAL A 680 5.96 13.69 -31.75
CA VAL A 680 6.70 13.70 -30.47
C VAL A 680 7.80 14.75 -30.47
N ALA A 681 8.92 14.52 -31.17
CA ALA A 681 10.07 15.41 -31.13
C ALA A 681 11.05 15.14 -32.29
N THR A 682 11.89 16.12 -32.58
CA THR A 682 13.08 16.00 -33.44
C THR A 682 14.32 16.32 -32.63
N THR A 683 15.48 15.79 -33.05
CA THR A 683 16.76 16.11 -32.41
C THR A 683 17.05 17.62 -32.43
N ALA A 684 16.67 18.32 -33.50
CA ALA A 684 16.79 19.78 -33.59
C ALA A 684 15.89 20.51 -32.57
N GLN A 685 14.68 20.02 -32.32
CA GLN A 685 13.82 20.57 -31.26
C GLN A 685 14.41 20.32 -29.88
N LEU A 686 14.91 19.11 -29.60
CA LEU A 686 15.57 18.79 -28.32
C LEU A 686 16.82 19.65 -28.10
N ALA A 687 17.58 19.94 -29.15
CA ALA A 687 18.73 20.84 -29.07
C ALA A 687 18.35 22.31 -28.83
N ALA A 688 17.15 22.72 -29.25
CA ALA A 688 16.64 24.09 -29.11
C ALA A 688 15.74 24.30 -27.89
N SER A 689 15.45 23.25 -27.11
CA SER A 689 14.49 23.28 -26.00
C SER A 689 15.00 22.51 -24.78
N ASP A 690 14.22 22.53 -23.71
CA ASP A 690 14.54 21.86 -22.45
C ASP A 690 13.29 21.15 -21.91
N PRO A 691 12.87 20.04 -22.55
CA PRO A 691 11.66 19.32 -22.15
C PRO A 691 11.83 18.74 -20.75
N ARG A 692 10.86 18.99 -19.88
CA ARG A 692 10.94 18.69 -18.44
C ARG A 692 10.50 17.28 -18.08
N VAL A 693 11.20 16.28 -18.60
CA VAL A 693 10.94 14.85 -18.33
C VAL A 693 12.20 14.10 -17.96
N VAL A 694 12.17 13.33 -16.86
CA VAL A 694 13.37 12.66 -16.31
C VAL A 694 13.66 11.34 -17.01
N PHE A 695 12.73 10.40 -16.96
CA PHE A 695 12.87 9.08 -17.59
C PHE A 695 12.02 9.04 -18.85
N THR A 696 12.59 8.58 -19.98
CA THR A 696 11.87 8.55 -21.25
C THR A 696 11.82 7.17 -21.88
N MET A 697 10.68 6.87 -22.46
CA MET A 697 10.44 5.72 -23.33
C MET A 697 10.04 6.29 -24.68
N LEU A 698 10.90 6.18 -25.69
CA LEU A 698 10.64 6.74 -27.00
C LEU A 698 10.51 5.62 -28.01
N PHE A 699 9.52 5.70 -28.88
CA PHE A 699 9.36 4.75 -29.98
C PHE A 699 9.22 5.45 -31.31
N GLY A 700 10.08 5.02 -32.23
CA GLY A 700 10.08 5.39 -33.62
C GLY A 700 10.95 4.40 -34.39
N SER A 701 10.82 4.40 -35.71
CA SER A 701 11.68 3.64 -36.60
C SER A 701 13.14 4.12 -36.48
N TYR A 702 14.10 3.25 -36.74
CA TYR A 702 15.54 3.54 -36.70
C TYR A 702 16.16 3.88 -35.33
N PHE A 703 15.38 3.95 -34.25
CA PHE A 703 15.89 4.33 -32.93
C PHE A 703 16.82 3.29 -32.30
N GLY A 704 16.66 2.01 -32.62
CA GLY A 704 17.57 0.95 -32.15
C GLY A 704 19.00 1.09 -32.68
N ASP A 705 19.19 1.85 -33.76
CA ASP A 705 20.47 2.26 -34.32
C ASP A 705 20.98 3.49 -33.53
N TRP A 706 20.96 3.38 -32.21
CA TRP A 706 21.09 4.51 -31.30
C TRP A 706 22.41 5.26 -31.47
N ASP A 707 23.46 4.62 -32.00
CA ASP A 707 24.78 5.20 -32.26
C ASP A 707 24.87 6.01 -33.57
N SER A 708 23.78 6.11 -34.34
CA SER A 708 23.70 6.96 -35.52
C SER A 708 23.92 8.43 -35.17
N GLN A 709 24.39 9.25 -36.13
CA GLN A 709 24.51 10.70 -35.94
C GLN A 709 23.17 11.29 -35.50
N ASP A 710 23.20 12.19 -34.50
CA ASP A 710 22.03 12.92 -34.00
C ASP A 710 20.85 12.03 -33.60
N ASN A 711 21.10 10.77 -33.22
CA ASN A 711 20.03 9.83 -32.88
C ASN A 711 19.11 10.40 -31.78
N LEU A 712 17.79 10.28 -31.95
CA LEU A 712 16.82 10.91 -31.05
C LEU A 712 16.94 10.40 -29.59
N LEU A 713 17.24 9.12 -29.37
CA LEU A 713 17.38 8.57 -28.01
C LEU A 713 18.55 9.20 -27.27
N ARG A 714 19.70 9.37 -27.94
CA ARG A 714 20.89 10.01 -27.35
C ARG A 714 20.72 11.51 -27.24
N ALA A 715 20.06 12.14 -28.21
CA ALA A 715 19.72 13.56 -28.16
C ALA A 715 18.86 13.91 -26.95
N ALA A 716 17.98 13.02 -26.52
CA ALA A 716 17.17 13.21 -25.32
C ALA A 716 18.04 13.40 -24.07
N LEU A 717 19.10 12.60 -23.90
CA LEU A 717 20.06 12.73 -22.79
C LEU A 717 20.83 14.07 -22.81
N ALA A 718 21.02 14.66 -23.99
CA ALA A 718 21.74 15.91 -24.19
C ALA A 718 20.92 17.16 -23.84
N THR A 719 19.66 17.01 -23.40
CA THR A 719 18.84 18.14 -22.93
C THR A 719 19.44 18.78 -21.66
N PRO A 720 19.27 20.10 -21.45
CA PRO A 720 19.90 20.83 -20.36
C PRO A 720 19.59 20.34 -18.96
N THR A 721 18.32 20.13 -18.61
CA THR A 721 17.96 20.02 -17.19
C THR A 721 17.27 18.75 -16.75
N TYR A 722 16.51 18.00 -17.56
CA TYR A 722 15.69 16.87 -17.04
C TYR A 722 16.06 15.46 -17.50
N THR A 723 16.17 15.19 -18.80
CA THR A 723 16.18 13.80 -19.28
C THR A 723 17.46 13.04 -18.92
N LEU A 724 17.34 12.03 -18.06
CA LEU A 724 18.45 11.20 -17.62
C LEU A 724 18.54 9.85 -18.32
N THR A 725 17.42 9.34 -18.83
CA THR A 725 17.39 8.06 -19.52
C THR A 725 16.46 8.10 -20.74
N SER A 726 16.77 7.25 -21.71
CA SER A 726 15.92 6.96 -22.86
C SER A 726 16.00 5.48 -23.24
N ALA A 727 14.85 4.87 -23.49
CA ALA A 727 14.74 3.49 -23.93
C ALA A 727 13.90 3.41 -25.21
N TRP A 728 14.31 2.56 -26.15
CA TRP A 728 13.48 2.24 -27.32
C TRP A 728 12.42 1.22 -26.94
N ALA A 729 11.23 1.69 -26.54
CA ALA A 729 10.22 0.86 -25.92
C ALA A 729 8.99 0.66 -26.80
N GLY A 730 8.66 -0.59 -27.12
CA GLY A 730 7.52 -0.95 -27.96
C GLY A 730 7.79 -2.19 -28.81
N ARG A 731 9.06 -2.50 -29.11
CA ARG A 731 9.50 -3.73 -29.78
C ARG A 731 10.85 -4.25 -29.23
N PRO A 732 10.85 -5.08 -28.17
CA PRO A 732 9.69 -5.53 -27.40
C PRO A 732 9.16 -4.46 -26.41
N GLN A 733 8.08 -4.79 -25.72
CA GLN A 733 7.63 -4.05 -24.54
C GLN A 733 8.65 -4.15 -23.40
N TRP A 734 8.73 -3.11 -22.57
CA TRP A 734 9.64 -3.03 -21.44
C TRP A 734 8.91 -3.15 -20.11
N GLU A 735 9.56 -3.78 -19.14
CA GLU A 735 9.06 -3.97 -17.77
C GLU A 735 9.91 -3.14 -16.82
N PHE A 736 9.35 -2.05 -16.31
CA PHE A 736 9.94 -1.11 -15.36
C PHE A 736 9.20 -1.09 -14.00
N HIS A 737 8.19 -1.94 -13.80
CA HIS A 737 7.32 -1.87 -12.63
C HIS A 737 8.05 -2.11 -11.29
N HIS A 738 9.23 -2.72 -11.27
CA HIS A 738 10.00 -2.90 -10.03
C HIS A 738 10.62 -1.60 -9.51
N MET A 739 10.86 -0.60 -10.37
CA MET A 739 11.28 0.74 -9.94
C MET A 739 10.28 1.40 -8.97
N ALA A 740 9.01 0.97 -8.96
CA ALA A 740 8.01 1.44 -8.01
C ALA A 740 8.40 1.18 -6.54
N LEU A 741 9.20 0.14 -6.29
CA LEU A 741 9.72 -0.23 -4.96
C LEU A 741 11.25 -0.09 -4.87
N GLY A 742 11.83 0.84 -5.63
CA GLY A 742 13.21 1.28 -5.41
C GLY A 742 14.31 0.47 -6.09
N GLU A 743 13.94 -0.40 -7.04
CA GLU A 743 14.90 -0.98 -7.99
C GLU A 743 15.48 0.10 -8.92
N THR A 744 16.62 -0.23 -9.53
CA THR A 744 17.26 0.64 -10.51
C THR A 744 16.70 0.41 -11.91
N ILE A 745 16.77 1.43 -12.76
CA ILE A 745 16.36 1.29 -14.16
C ILE A 745 17.19 0.23 -14.90
N GLY A 746 18.45 0.03 -14.51
CA GLY A 746 19.30 -1.03 -15.05
C GLY A 746 18.82 -2.42 -14.68
N PHE A 747 18.27 -2.62 -13.47
CA PHE A 747 17.66 -3.90 -13.07
C PHE A 747 16.50 -4.24 -14.02
N ASP A 748 15.61 -3.29 -14.25
CA ASP A 748 14.44 -3.46 -15.08
C ASP A 748 14.75 -3.53 -16.59
N THR A 749 15.81 -2.83 -17.02
CA THR A 749 16.38 -3.01 -18.36
C THR A 749 16.82 -4.46 -18.55
N ARG A 750 17.54 -5.03 -17.58
CA ARG A 750 17.98 -6.42 -17.62
C ARG A 750 16.80 -7.38 -17.55
N VAL A 751 15.76 -7.09 -16.77
CA VAL A 751 14.50 -7.86 -16.74
C VAL A 751 13.86 -7.86 -18.14
N SER A 752 13.74 -6.70 -18.78
CA SER A 752 13.21 -6.55 -20.14
C SER A 752 14.07 -7.31 -21.17
N GLN A 753 15.39 -7.21 -21.06
CA GLN A 753 16.34 -7.93 -21.90
C GLN A 753 16.33 -9.44 -21.65
N ASN A 754 15.94 -9.91 -20.47
CA ASN A 754 15.87 -11.32 -20.11
C ASN A 754 14.48 -11.94 -20.25
N SER A 755 13.46 -11.10 -20.44
CA SER A 755 12.09 -11.53 -20.68
C SER A 755 12.02 -12.41 -21.93
N ASP A 756 11.80 -13.70 -21.71
CA ASP A 756 11.19 -14.54 -22.73
C ASP A 756 9.67 -14.46 -22.60
N LEU A 757 8.96 -14.81 -23.67
CA LEU A 757 7.49 -14.79 -23.71
C LEU A 757 6.82 -15.67 -22.63
N SER A 758 7.59 -16.44 -21.85
CA SER A 758 7.08 -17.28 -20.78
C SER A 758 6.89 -16.53 -19.45
N ILE A 759 7.70 -15.48 -19.21
CA ILE A 759 7.61 -14.67 -17.99
C ILE A 759 6.74 -13.43 -18.22
N TYR A 760 7.06 -12.62 -19.25
CA TYR A 760 6.27 -11.44 -19.60
C TYR A 760 5.84 -11.50 -21.07
N ARG A 761 4.68 -10.90 -21.36
CA ARG A 761 4.21 -10.73 -22.73
C ARG A 761 4.97 -9.56 -23.36
N ASN A 762 5.77 -9.85 -24.38
CA ASN A 762 6.65 -8.86 -25.03
C ASN A 762 5.94 -7.98 -26.08
N GLY A 763 4.62 -8.11 -26.26
CA GLY A 763 3.86 -7.40 -27.31
C GLY A 763 4.32 -7.79 -28.73
N ALA A 764 4.39 -6.81 -29.63
CA ALA A 764 4.92 -6.99 -30.97
C ALA A 764 6.47 -6.95 -30.95
N GLY A 765 7.13 -7.96 -31.50
CA GLY A 765 8.59 -8.00 -31.62
C GLY A 765 9.29 -8.94 -30.63
N ASN A 766 10.35 -9.58 -31.12
CA ASN A 766 11.13 -10.52 -30.32
C ASN A 766 12.12 -9.79 -29.41
N ARG A 767 12.42 -10.42 -28.27
CA ARG A 767 13.65 -10.15 -27.50
C ARG A 767 14.83 -10.17 -28.47
N GLY A 768 15.64 -9.13 -28.50
CA GLY A 768 16.74 -8.99 -29.43
C GLY A 768 17.97 -8.34 -28.81
N ALA A 769 19.12 -8.56 -29.43
CA ALA A 769 20.40 -7.98 -28.99
C ALA A 769 20.41 -6.44 -29.03
N HIS A 770 19.48 -5.83 -29.79
CA HIS A 770 19.33 -4.38 -29.97
C HIS A 770 18.79 -3.62 -28.76
N ILE A 771 18.24 -4.33 -27.76
CA ILE A 771 17.60 -3.71 -26.60
C ILE A 771 18.70 -3.09 -25.72
N ALA A 772 18.73 -1.76 -25.64
CA ALA A 772 19.73 -1.01 -24.89
C ALA A 772 19.08 0.13 -24.10
N LEU A 773 19.66 0.42 -22.93
CA LEU A 773 19.33 1.59 -22.12
C LEU A 773 20.31 2.72 -22.39
N MET A 774 19.81 3.85 -22.89
CA MET A 774 20.56 5.09 -22.91
C MET A 774 20.36 5.77 -21.55
N GLY A 775 21.43 6.00 -20.79
CA GLY A 775 21.41 6.58 -19.45
C GLY A 775 22.18 5.75 -18.42
N ASP A 776 22.32 6.31 -17.22
CA ASP A 776 22.94 5.66 -16.07
C ASP A 776 22.05 4.50 -15.57
N PRO A 777 22.54 3.24 -15.59
CA PRO A 777 21.76 2.07 -15.17
C PRO A 777 21.49 2.00 -13.66
N THR A 778 22.15 2.84 -12.86
CA THR A 778 22.05 2.84 -11.40
C THR A 778 20.97 3.77 -10.86
N LEU A 779 20.33 4.56 -11.73
CA LEU A 779 19.29 5.50 -11.35
C LEU A 779 18.03 4.81 -10.81
N ARG A 780 17.41 5.44 -9.82
CA ARG A 780 16.17 5.02 -9.17
C ARG A 780 15.10 6.08 -9.39
N MET A 781 13.83 5.67 -9.37
CA MET A 781 12.73 6.60 -9.64
C MET A 781 12.54 7.63 -8.52
N HIS A 782 12.48 7.17 -7.27
CA HIS A 782 12.27 8.05 -6.12
C HIS A 782 13.60 8.46 -5.48
N VAL A 783 13.75 9.76 -5.27
CA VAL A 783 14.89 10.37 -4.59
C VAL A 783 14.43 10.98 -3.27
N VAL A 784 15.32 11.02 -2.29
CA VAL A 784 15.10 11.68 -1.00
C VAL A 784 16.17 12.75 -0.87
N ALA A 785 15.78 13.97 -0.54
CA ALA A 785 16.71 15.06 -0.31
C ALA A 785 17.69 14.67 0.82
N PRO A 786 19.01 14.81 0.61
CA PRO A 786 19.98 14.46 1.63
C PRO A 786 19.96 15.43 2.81
N VAL A 787 20.69 15.08 3.87
CA VAL A 787 21.07 16.06 4.89
C VAL A 787 21.97 17.14 4.28
N MET A 788 22.25 18.21 5.02
CA MET A 788 23.24 19.21 4.59
C MET A 788 24.27 19.46 5.70
N ASN A 789 25.42 20.02 5.35
CA ASN A 789 26.45 20.48 6.29
C ASN A 789 26.87 19.40 7.30
N ALA A 790 27.12 18.17 6.84
CA ALA A 790 27.60 17.12 7.73
C ALA A 790 29.01 17.46 8.22
N ALA A 791 29.17 17.53 9.53
CA ALA A 791 30.39 17.93 10.19
C ALA A 791 30.67 17.02 11.39
N GLY A 792 31.94 16.90 11.76
CA GLY A 792 32.38 16.09 12.89
C GLY A 792 33.52 16.73 13.67
N SER A 793 33.68 16.29 14.92
CA SER A 793 34.82 16.67 15.76
C SER A 793 35.24 15.52 16.67
N ARG A 794 36.55 15.34 16.86
CA ARG A 794 37.08 14.33 17.78
C ARG A 794 37.10 14.86 19.21
N SER A 795 36.61 14.04 20.13
CA SER A 795 36.70 14.24 21.58
C SER A 795 37.22 12.96 22.24
N GLY A 796 38.52 12.90 22.51
CA GLY A 796 39.17 11.67 23.00
C GLY A 796 39.10 10.54 21.97
N ALA A 797 38.49 9.41 22.33
CA ALA A 797 38.28 8.28 21.42
C ALA A 797 37.03 8.44 20.53
N ASN A 798 36.18 9.43 20.83
CA ASN A 798 34.85 9.55 20.24
C ASN A 798 34.86 10.55 19.09
N ILE A 799 34.00 10.34 18.09
CA ILE A 799 33.67 11.33 17.07
C ILE A 799 32.23 11.79 17.30
N ASN A 800 32.03 13.09 17.43
CA ASN A 800 30.70 13.71 17.48
C ASN A 800 30.37 14.28 16.12
N LEU A 801 29.35 13.72 15.46
CA LEU A 801 28.81 14.17 14.19
C LEU A 801 27.60 15.07 14.39
N SER A 802 27.42 16.02 13.48
CA SER A 802 26.26 16.90 13.38
C SER A 802 25.95 17.22 11.93
N TRP A 803 24.69 17.46 11.62
CA TRP A 803 24.25 17.87 10.28
C TRP A 803 23.04 18.81 10.37
N THR A 804 22.67 19.39 9.23
CA THR A 804 21.39 20.04 9.00
C THR A 804 20.39 19.02 8.47
N ALA A 805 19.17 19.05 8.99
CA ALA A 805 18.11 18.12 8.59
C ALA A 805 17.85 18.13 7.07
N SER A 806 17.33 17.00 6.57
CA SER A 806 16.81 16.92 5.21
C SER A 806 15.64 17.89 5.02
N ALA A 807 15.44 18.35 3.78
CA ALA A 807 14.29 19.17 3.40
C ALA A 807 12.99 18.34 3.28
N ASP A 808 13.09 17.02 3.12
CA ASP A 808 11.94 16.13 3.00
C ASP A 808 11.38 15.74 4.37
N ASP A 809 10.11 15.30 4.38
CA ASP A 809 9.54 14.58 5.52
C ASP A 809 10.11 13.15 5.55
N ILE A 810 10.84 12.82 6.62
CA ILE A 810 11.65 11.62 6.73
C ILE A 810 11.32 10.83 8.00
N ALA A 811 11.54 9.53 7.96
CA ALA A 811 11.42 8.66 9.13
C ALA A 811 12.59 8.84 10.11
N GLY A 812 13.78 9.21 9.63
CA GLY A 812 14.96 9.49 10.45
C GLY A 812 16.27 9.32 9.68
N TYR A 813 17.37 9.11 10.38
CA TYR A 813 18.71 9.04 9.80
C TYR A 813 19.41 7.71 10.09
N HIS A 814 20.19 7.26 9.11
CA HIS A 814 21.24 6.26 9.31
C HIS A 814 22.61 6.91 9.14
N VAL A 815 23.53 6.50 10.02
CA VAL A 815 24.92 6.94 10.06
C VAL A 815 25.80 5.74 9.78
N TYR A 816 26.74 5.91 8.86
CA TYR A 816 27.63 4.88 8.40
C TYR A 816 29.07 5.32 8.58
N ARG A 817 29.95 4.34 8.75
CA ARG A 817 31.41 4.55 8.78
C ARG A 817 32.07 3.64 7.78
N GLN A 818 33.04 4.19 7.06
CA GLN A 818 33.85 3.43 6.12
C GLN A 818 34.76 2.44 6.86
N ASP A 819 34.81 1.20 6.40
CA ASP A 819 35.76 0.19 6.85
C ASP A 819 37.08 0.26 6.05
N ALA A 820 38.05 -0.58 6.44
CA ALA A 820 39.37 -0.60 5.80
C ALA A 820 39.35 -1.06 4.33
N ALA A 821 38.26 -1.70 3.88
CA ALA A 821 38.06 -2.10 2.48
C ALA A 821 37.34 -1.03 1.66
N GLY A 822 36.96 0.09 2.29
CA GLY A 822 36.27 1.20 1.65
C GLY A 822 34.74 1.09 1.66
N ALA A 823 34.17 0.03 2.25
CA ALA A 823 32.73 -0.16 2.33
C ALA A 823 32.13 0.55 3.54
N TYR A 824 30.89 1.04 3.42
CA TYR A 824 30.21 1.76 4.49
C TYR A 824 29.36 0.82 5.34
N GLN A 825 29.66 0.76 6.63
CA GLN A 825 28.93 -0.05 7.61
C GLN A 825 28.05 0.84 8.47
N ARG A 826 26.78 0.44 8.62
CA ARG A 826 25.81 1.18 9.45
C ARG A 826 26.20 1.08 10.93
N LEU A 827 26.15 2.20 11.64
CA LEU A 827 26.51 2.28 13.07
C LEU A 827 25.29 2.20 13.99
N ASN A 828 24.10 2.61 13.53
CA ASN A 828 22.86 2.59 14.30
C ASN A 828 21.88 1.52 13.82
N GLU A 829 21.33 0.73 14.73
CA GLU A 829 20.30 -0.26 14.41
C GLU A 829 18.94 0.40 14.14
N SER A 830 18.51 1.31 15.02
CA SER A 830 17.29 2.10 14.88
C SER A 830 17.57 3.46 14.25
N LEU A 831 16.59 4.03 13.56
CA LEU A 831 16.69 5.37 13.00
C LEU A 831 17.01 6.41 14.08
N VAL A 832 17.95 7.29 13.77
CA VAL A 832 18.26 8.45 14.62
C VAL A 832 17.26 9.56 14.27
N HIS A 833 16.66 10.18 15.28
CA HIS A 833 15.68 11.27 15.09
C HIS A 833 16.25 12.66 15.42
N THR A 834 17.50 12.73 15.88
CA THR A 834 18.26 13.97 16.09
C THR A 834 19.18 14.24 14.91
N THR A 835 19.70 15.47 14.80
CA THR A 835 20.67 15.85 13.78
C THR A 835 22.12 15.75 14.26
N SER A 836 22.38 14.77 15.12
CA SER A 836 23.69 14.48 15.69
C SER A 836 23.81 13.01 16.06
N PHE A 837 25.05 12.51 16.05
CA PHE A 837 25.40 11.14 16.40
C PHE A 837 26.80 11.06 17.00
N GLU A 838 26.98 10.24 18.03
CA GLU A 838 28.29 10.00 18.65
C GLU A 838 28.78 8.59 18.30
N ASP A 839 29.96 8.47 17.69
CA ASP A 839 30.67 7.21 17.53
C ASP A 839 31.73 7.09 18.65
N PRO A 840 31.51 6.27 19.69
CA PRO A 840 32.42 6.17 20.83
C PRO A 840 33.72 5.40 20.52
N ASN A 841 33.82 4.72 19.37
CA ASN A 841 34.95 3.87 19.03
C ASN A 841 35.45 4.16 17.61
N ALA A 842 35.68 5.44 17.35
CA ALA A 842 36.08 5.92 16.03
C ALA A 842 37.59 5.68 15.80
N PRO A 843 38.00 4.91 14.77
CA PRO A 843 39.40 4.79 14.37
C PRO A 843 39.94 6.15 13.91
N ALA A 844 41.26 6.33 13.94
CA ALA A 844 41.90 7.55 13.44
C ALA A 844 41.73 7.67 11.92
N GLY A 845 41.37 8.85 11.43
CA GLY A 845 41.11 9.09 10.01
C GLY A 845 39.75 8.55 9.55
N ALA A 846 38.79 8.36 10.45
CA ALA A 846 37.50 7.79 10.10
C ALA A 846 36.75 8.66 9.08
N VAL A 847 36.09 7.97 8.14
CA VAL A 847 35.19 8.55 7.13
C VAL A 847 33.77 8.12 7.46
N TYR A 848 32.86 9.09 7.46
CA TYR A 848 31.46 8.89 7.77
C TYR A 848 30.57 9.27 6.59
N MET A 849 29.40 8.66 6.55
CA MET A 849 28.31 8.99 5.64
C MET A 849 27.02 9.08 6.44
N VAL A 850 26.21 10.11 6.19
CA VAL A 850 24.87 10.26 6.78
C VAL A 850 23.83 10.23 5.67
N ARG A 851 22.78 9.44 5.87
CA ARG A 851 21.64 9.33 4.94
C ARG A 851 20.34 9.60 5.67
N ALA A 852 19.49 10.42 5.08
CA ALA A 852 18.11 10.54 5.48
C ALA A 852 17.32 9.35 4.93
N VAL A 853 16.34 8.87 5.69
CA VAL A 853 15.53 7.70 5.34
C VAL A 853 14.07 8.09 5.38
N LYS A 854 13.35 7.83 4.30
CA LYS A 854 11.92 8.10 4.13
C LYS A 854 11.18 6.78 3.89
N LEU A 855 9.98 6.64 4.45
CA LEU A 855 9.06 5.60 4.00
C LEU A 855 8.38 6.11 2.72
N GLU A 856 8.88 5.67 1.57
CA GLU A 856 8.34 6.03 0.27
C GLU A 856 7.05 5.26 0.01
N LYS A 857 6.03 5.94 -0.51
CA LYS A 857 4.73 5.35 -0.84
C LYS A 857 4.47 5.54 -2.33
N ALA A 858 4.21 4.45 -3.04
CA ALA A 858 3.91 4.42 -4.45
C ALA A 858 2.59 3.68 -4.70
N ALA A 859 2.11 3.70 -5.94
CA ALA A 859 0.95 2.90 -6.34
C ALA A 859 1.21 1.38 -6.32
N SER A 860 2.39 0.94 -5.88
CA SER A 860 2.74 -0.46 -5.64
C SER A 860 2.95 -0.79 -4.15
N GLY A 861 2.69 0.14 -3.23
CA GLY A 861 2.88 -0.09 -1.79
C GLY A 861 3.96 0.83 -1.21
N ALA A 862 4.74 0.32 -0.25
CA ALA A 862 5.67 1.15 0.51
C ALA A 862 7.04 0.49 0.73
N TYR A 863 8.09 1.30 0.74
CA TYR A 863 9.47 0.86 1.03
C TYR A 863 10.29 1.96 1.68
N TYR A 864 11.27 1.57 2.51
CA TYR A 864 12.23 2.51 3.06
C TYR A 864 13.25 2.90 1.99
N ASN A 865 13.25 4.19 1.65
CA ASN A 865 14.14 4.80 0.68
C ASN A 865 15.14 5.70 1.41
N ALA A 866 16.42 5.63 1.04
CA ALA A 866 17.43 6.51 1.60
C ALA A 866 17.88 7.56 0.56
N SER A 867 18.26 8.73 1.08
CA SER A 867 18.88 9.80 0.32
C SER A 867 20.27 9.40 -0.18
N GLN A 868 20.87 10.28 -0.98
CA GLN A 868 22.31 10.27 -1.16
C GLN A 868 23.03 10.43 0.18
N GLY A 869 24.23 9.86 0.26
CA GLY A 869 25.12 10.03 1.39
C GLY A 869 25.79 11.40 1.38
N ILE A 870 25.76 12.11 2.51
CA ILE A 870 26.66 13.23 2.74
C ILE A 870 27.80 12.76 3.62
N PHE A 871 29.01 13.04 3.17
CA PHE A 871 30.21 12.49 3.75
C PHE A 871 30.95 13.50 4.61
N TRP A 872 31.62 13.01 5.64
CA TRP A 872 32.55 13.78 6.45
C TRP A 872 33.79 12.93 6.78
N GLN A 873 34.97 13.52 6.69
CA GLN A 873 36.23 12.85 6.99
C GLN A 873 37.02 13.60 8.07
N GLU A 874 37.60 12.85 9.01
CA GLU A 874 38.26 13.41 10.17
C GLU A 874 39.48 14.27 9.86
N ASP A 875 40.30 13.87 8.89
CA ASP A 875 41.53 14.61 8.55
C ASP A 875 41.27 15.95 7.83
N GLY A 876 39.99 16.30 7.61
CA GLY A 876 39.57 17.51 6.94
C GLY A 876 39.90 17.54 5.45
N SER A 877 40.37 16.42 4.88
CA SER A 877 40.46 16.30 3.44
C SER A 877 39.05 16.41 2.85
N ILE A 878 38.94 17.23 1.81
CA ILE A 878 37.69 17.42 1.11
C ILE A 878 37.42 16.11 0.36
N LEU A 879 36.41 15.38 0.81
CA LEU A 879 35.71 14.45 -0.05
C LEU A 879 35.02 15.31 -1.11
N TYR A 880 35.61 15.40 -2.30
CA TYR A 880 35.17 16.28 -3.40
C TYR A 880 33.66 16.17 -3.67
N GLY A 881 32.83 17.08 -3.15
CA GLY A 881 31.38 16.98 -3.32
C GLY A 881 30.53 17.52 -2.17
N ASP A 882 31.12 18.08 -1.11
CA ASP A 882 30.34 18.79 -0.09
C ASP A 882 29.73 20.07 -0.69
N VAL A 883 28.57 19.93 -1.34
CA VAL A 883 27.70 21.04 -1.75
C VAL A 883 26.80 21.44 -0.60
N SER A 884 27.29 21.37 0.64
CA SER A 884 26.64 22.02 1.76
C SER A 884 26.80 23.53 1.63
N GLY A 885 25.97 24.13 0.79
CA GLY A 885 25.59 25.54 0.80
C GLY A 885 26.66 26.55 1.23
N ASN A 886 27.77 26.69 0.50
CA ASN A 886 28.41 27.97 0.19
C ASN A 886 29.68 27.76 -0.64
N GLY A 887 29.58 27.98 -1.95
CA GLY A 887 30.73 28.37 -2.76
C GLY A 887 31.47 27.25 -3.49
N ALA A 888 30.82 26.60 -4.46
CA ALA A 888 31.41 26.32 -5.78
C ALA A 888 30.38 25.67 -6.72
N VAL A 889 29.23 26.32 -6.89
CA VAL A 889 28.70 26.41 -8.26
C VAL A 889 29.74 27.26 -8.98
N THR A 890 30.73 26.64 -9.63
CA THR A 890 31.69 27.40 -10.43
C THR A 890 30.89 28.27 -11.39
N ALA A 891 31.32 29.52 -11.58
CA ALA A 891 30.62 30.63 -12.23
C ALA A 891 30.03 30.37 -13.64
N TYR A 892 30.12 29.15 -14.16
CA TYR A 892 29.57 28.70 -15.42
C TYR A 892 28.05 28.46 -15.38
N ASP A 893 27.50 27.87 -14.31
CA ASP A 893 26.04 27.56 -14.24
C ASP A 893 25.19 28.81 -13.96
N ALA A 894 25.69 29.74 -13.14
CA ALA A 894 25.07 31.06 -13.01
C ALA A 894 25.16 31.85 -14.32
N GLY A 895 26.23 31.68 -15.10
CA GLY A 895 26.43 32.30 -16.40
C GLY A 895 25.44 31.84 -17.47
N LEU A 896 25.01 30.57 -17.43
CA LEU A 896 24.05 30.00 -18.37
C LEU A 896 22.60 30.42 -18.08
N ALA A 897 22.20 30.45 -16.81
CA ALA A 897 20.90 30.98 -16.41
C ALA A 897 20.78 32.49 -16.69
N LEU A 898 21.86 33.26 -16.49
CA LEU A 898 21.92 34.69 -16.82
C LEU A 898 21.98 34.95 -18.33
N ALA A 899 22.62 34.08 -19.13
CA ALA A 899 22.68 34.22 -20.58
C ALA A 899 21.33 33.88 -21.26
N GLN A 900 20.61 32.87 -20.77
CA GLN A 900 19.28 32.53 -21.25
C GLN A 900 18.22 33.55 -20.82
N GLY A 901 18.34 34.10 -19.60
CA GLY A 901 17.52 35.23 -19.15
C GLY A 901 17.76 36.51 -19.95
N ARG A 902 19.02 36.81 -20.34
CA ARG A 902 19.34 37.95 -21.22
C ARG A 902 18.82 37.77 -22.64
N GLY A 903 18.92 36.56 -23.22
CA GLY A 903 18.36 36.27 -24.54
C GLY A 903 16.85 36.47 -24.61
N ALA A 904 16.13 36.10 -23.55
CA ALA A 904 14.69 36.32 -23.43
C ALA A 904 14.31 37.81 -23.23
N LEU A 905 15.12 38.57 -22.50
CA LEU A 905 14.91 40.00 -22.26
C LEU A 905 15.25 40.87 -23.48
N GLU A 906 16.28 40.49 -24.25
CA GLU A 906 16.65 41.14 -25.52
C GLU A 906 15.62 40.86 -26.62
N ALA A 907 15.08 39.64 -26.69
CA ALA A 907 13.97 39.30 -27.60
C ALA A 907 12.66 40.04 -27.24
N ALA A 908 12.49 40.47 -25.99
CA ALA A 908 11.35 41.24 -25.51
C ALA A 908 11.52 42.77 -25.63
N GLY A 909 12.68 43.26 -26.11
CA GLY A 909 12.92 44.69 -26.32
C GLY A 909 13.05 45.52 -25.03
N ILE A 910 13.37 44.90 -23.90
CA ILE A 910 13.48 45.58 -22.60
C ILE A 910 14.93 46.02 -22.42
N ALA A 911 15.23 47.27 -22.77
CA ALA A 911 16.53 47.87 -22.55
C ALA A 911 16.83 48.04 -21.05
N GLU A 912 18.05 47.66 -20.68
CA GLU A 912 18.78 47.87 -19.42
C GLU A 912 18.16 48.83 -18.40
N ARG A 913 17.92 48.30 -17.18
CA ARG A 913 18.20 49.00 -15.90
C ARG A 913 18.08 48.03 -14.73
N ALA A 914 19.22 47.53 -14.27
CA ALA A 914 19.68 47.64 -12.88
C ALA A 914 20.81 46.64 -12.62
N VAL A 915 21.99 47.21 -12.40
CA VAL A 915 23.12 46.59 -11.70
C VAL A 915 22.86 46.72 -10.20
N SER A 916 22.84 45.60 -9.48
CA SER A 916 23.38 45.45 -8.12
C SER A 916 23.48 43.97 -7.78
#